data_AF-A0A1I5GR60-F1
#
_entry.id   AF-A0A1I5GR60-F1
#
_cell.length_a   1.000
_cell.length_b   1.000
_cell.length_c   1.000
_cell.angle_alpha   90.00
_cell.angle_beta   90.00
_cell.angle_gamma   90.00
#
_symmetry.space_group_name_H-M   'P 1'
#
loop_
_entity.id
_entity.type
_entity.pdbx_description
1 polymer ?
#
loop_
_entity_poly.entity_id
_entity_poly.type
_entity_poly.pdbx_seq_one_letter_code
_entity_poly.pdbx_strand_id
1 'polypeptide(L)'
;MGKSEFLKDNRDELTGLLDKHAFIEWGQELINTRDKQVEYGFVFFDMENFKLYNANYGFEKGDELLISIGSILKDIFKNQLVARFSGDHFVVCTNSIQIVPSIVETRKRVKALQRKINIELKAGVYILEDDNIDVSRCVDRARMACVSIKKKYDVDYRFYDDELGGTVHRKQKIIDSLDEALENGYIKVYYQPIVRSLTGNICGWEALVRWITPKGVYYPDEFIPVLEEYRMIHRIDCYVIEQVVKTFSEMKKAGIKAAVPVSVNLSRIDFETLDILTYVDSLIEKYDTEKEIIRLEVTESVMIDNPRFIQEQISRLRTNGYIVWMDDFGSGYSSLNLLKDFQFDLAKIDMEFLQNFDTSDKGKIVLKHAVSMLKNVGIHTLTEGVETKEQYDFLKLLGCELLQGYYIGRPLPLEESMEEVERSGYNYENLDYRKFLDMVGKTDFLRQNPLEGVPNNVTENDLPLAMGVVRNNRWRFAYANEGFKKSILIHGYEDMQVAQDMINNDNDQTWVQRDDFWKMCLRAKESGEAESIEFVENGQIINMRARHIAYDIDTDTDAYLVSIRALASYLNESYEQKTKMVSNYIFSFYECIDVFGLDGIYYENVYLSSGSVHVRDRNLKANEMIKELGEKRVLEEDRKYFYKLMDLKTAKARLLYEPGGVKIGLFRILDSSGDYVWKSVTTRIVDIYGREALLSCVSEAPTAMSHYLSDFINHKKIDEIEVNPEMVKDYTYANILDQVPVGVFWKDKDRRFLGANKMFLDYYGLKSVDSIKGKNDEDMGWHINPEPFKQDELSVINEGKAIRNVHGECIVRGELRNIAASKQPLVINGETAGLLGFFMDITDNEKEKANLEILSTTDELTGVLNRRAFEVIIDKYIEQYNTDKTDFVLMIFDVDRFKHVNDHYGHGFGDLVLKAVSKCVKEVTYNNSLAFRIGGDEFAILHQFQCKEEIESITQEFNSKISRIKRIDNEPIKIKVSVGVSAYTESMDKERMYELSDKRMYEDKLSKK
;
A
#
# COMPACT_ATOMS: atom_id res chain seq x y z
N MET A 1 44.60 13.44 -86.77
CA MET A 1 43.42 14.16 -86.24
C MET A 1 43.77 14.64 -84.84
N GLY A 2 43.57 15.92 -84.56
CA GLY A 2 44.21 16.64 -83.44
C GLY A 2 43.54 16.43 -82.09
N LYS A 3 44.35 16.51 -81.02
CA LYS A 3 44.04 16.38 -79.59
C LYS A 3 42.90 17.28 -79.04
N SER A 4 42.19 18.07 -79.85
CA SER A 4 41.11 18.96 -79.38
C SER A 4 39.70 18.36 -79.46
N GLU A 5 39.48 17.25 -80.19
CA GLU A 5 38.16 16.58 -80.23
C GLU A 5 37.96 15.52 -79.13
N PHE A 6 39.04 15.02 -78.51
CA PHE A 6 38.97 14.06 -77.38
C PHE A 6 38.73 14.71 -76.00
N LEU A 7 38.70 16.04 -75.90
CA LEU A 7 38.59 16.76 -74.61
C LEU A 7 37.14 17.05 -74.17
N LYS A 8 36.14 16.79 -75.03
CA LYS A 8 34.72 16.98 -74.68
C LYS A 8 34.11 15.81 -73.90
N ASP A 9 34.73 14.65 -73.91
CA ASP A 9 34.14 13.39 -73.41
C ASP A 9 34.60 12.99 -71.99
N ASN A 10 35.38 13.86 -71.32
CA ASN A 10 36.03 13.57 -70.02
C ASN A 10 35.52 14.47 -68.87
N ARG A 11 34.38 15.15 -69.05
CA ARG A 11 33.82 16.11 -68.08
C ARG A 11 32.33 15.95 -67.91
N ASP A 12 31.87 16.12 -66.68
CA ASP A 12 30.45 16.17 -66.33
C ASP A 12 29.79 17.41 -66.98
N GLU A 13 28.73 17.17 -67.76
CA GLU A 13 28.06 18.20 -68.57
C GLU A 13 27.48 19.35 -67.73
N LEU A 14 27.09 19.05 -66.48
CA LEU A 14 26.46 20.03 -65.60
C LEU A 14 27.48 20.89 -64.85
N THR A 15 28.46 20.27 -64.18
CA THR A 15 29.39 20.96 -63.28
C THR A 15 30.71 21.33 -63.92
N GLY A 16 31.04 20.75 -65.09
CA GLY A 16 32.32 20.95 -65.77
C GLY A 16 33.53 20.39 -65.02
N LEU A 17 33.29 19.56 -63.99
CA LEU A 17 34.28 18.73 -63.30
C LEU A 17 34.63 17.50 -64.14
N LEU A 18 35.63 16.72 -63.72
CA LEU A 18 35.90 15.43 -64.37
C LEU A 18 34.70 14.49 -64.19
N ASP A 19 34.45 13.66 -65.20
CA ASP A 19 33.53 12.53 -65.04
C ASP A 19 34.23 11.35 -64.34
N LYS A 20 33.47 10.28 -64.10
CA LYS A 20 33.95 9.06 -63.45
C LYS A 20 35.09 8.39 -64.23
N HIS A 21 35.02 8.33 -65.56
CA HIS A 21 36.02 7.63 -66.37
C HIS A 21 37.36 8.36 -66.34
N ALA A 22 37.35 9.67 -66.59
CA ALA A 22 38.53 10.50 -66.56
C ALA A 22 39.20 10.53 -65.17
N PHE A 23 38.40 10.54 -64.10
CA PHE A 23 38.94 10.51 -62.73
C PHE A 23 39.65 9.18 -62.41
N ILE A 24 39.08 8.04 -62.82
CA ILE A 24 39.69 6.73 -62.57
C ILE A 24 41.00 6.59 -63.36
N GLU A 25 41.00 6.96 -64.64
CA GLU A 25 42.17 6.87 -65.51
C GLU A 25 43.32 7.76 -65.00
N TRP A 26 43.05 9.05 -64.77
CA TRP A 26 44.08 10.00 -64.32
C TRP A 26 44.48 9.77 -62.87
N GLY A 27 43.55 9.31 -62.04
CA GLY A 27 43.86 8.87 -60.69
C GLY A 27 44.84 7.70 -60.70
N GLN A 28 44.66 6.74 -61.62
CA GLN A 28 45.52 5.56 -61.69
C GLN A 28 46.91 5.93 -62.20
N GLU A 29 46.98 6.81 -63.20
CA GLU A 29 48.24 7.40 -63.65
C GLU A 29 48.95 8.14 -62.51
N LEU A 30 48.22 8.90 -61.69
CA LEU A 30 48.75 9.60 -60.53
C LEU A 30 49.27 8.63 -59.45
N ILE A 31 48.55 7.55 -59.12
CA ILE A 31 49.05 6.51 -58.21
C ILE A 31 50.32 5.86 -58.75
N ASN A 32 50.37 5.57 -60.05
CA ASN A 32 51.49 4.87 -60.68
C ASN A 32 52.75 5.75 -60.82
N THR A 33 52.58 7.08 -60.90
CA THR A 33 53.68 8.04 -61.16
C THR A 33 54.06 8.90 -59.95
N ARG A 34 53.38 8.74 -58.81
CA ARG A 34 53.62 9.55 -57.60
C ARG A 34 55.00 9.34 -56.97
N ASP A 35 55.45 10.38 -56.27
CA ASP A 35 56.50 10.26 -55.27
C ASP A 35 55.96 9.53 -54.03
N LYS A 36 56.63 8.44 -53.62
CA LYS A 36 56.24 7.62 -52.46
C LYS A 36 56.33 8.36 -51.13
N GLN A 37 56.96 9.53 -51.09
CA GLN A 37 56.99 10.39 -49.89
C GLN A 37 55.70 11.20 -49.67
N VAL A 38 54.80 11.23 -50.66
CA VAL A 38 53.52 11.95 -50.57
C VAL A 38 52.38 10.96 -50.44
N GLU A 39 51.74 10.94 -49.27
CA GLU A 39 50.53 10.17 -49.04
C GLU A 39 49.33 10.86 -49.71
N TYR A 40 48.60 10.10 -50.52
CA TYR A 40 47.36 10.55 -51.14
C TYR A 40 46.17 9.91 -50.43
N GLY A 41 45.03 10.60 -50.44
CA GLY A 41 43.76 10.05 -50.00
C GLY A 41 42.63 10.46 -50.92
N PHE A 42 41.57 9.65 -50.86
CA PHE A 42 40.36 9.80 -51.64
C PHE A 42 39.24 10.25 -50.72
N VAL A 43 38.54 11.30 -51.12
CA VAL A 43 37.41 11.87 -50.38
C VAL A 43 36.16 11.72 -51.23
N PHE A 44 35.15 11.07 -50.66
CA PHE A 44 33.82 10.96 -51.24
C PHE A 44 32.87 11.89 -50.51
N PHE A 45 32.26 12.84 -51.21
CA PHE A 45 31.27 13.75 -50.68
C PHE A 45 29.87 13.35 -51.11
N ASP A 46 28.94 13.32 -50.16
CA ASP A 46 27.53 13.03 -50.36
C ASP A 46 26.66 14.09 -49.67
N MET A 47 25.55 14.46 -50.29
CA MET A 47 24.71 15.55 -49.81
C MET A 47 23.47 14.99 -49.12
N GLU A 48 23.26 15.35 -47.85
CA GLU A 48 22.05 14.92 -47.15
C GLU A 48 20.83 15.71 -47.63
N ASN A 49 19.71 15.00 -47.78
CA ASN A 49 18.40 15.55 -48.17
C ASN A 49 18.36 16.23 -49.55
N PHE A 50 19.28 15.94 -50.47
CA PHE A 50 19.26 16.52 -51.83
C PHE A 50 17.98 16.20 -52.61
N LYS A 51 17.44 14.98 -52.47
CA LYS A 51 16.14 14.61 -53.06
C LYS A 51 14.99 15.48 -52.53
N LEU A 52 14.99 15.79 -51.23
CA LEU A 52 14.01 16.67 -50.61
C LEU A 52 14.17 18.13 -51.08
N TYR A 53 15.41 18.56 -51.28
CA TYR A 53 15.71 19.87 -51.88
C TYR A 53 15.13 19.98 -53.31
N ASN A 54 15.35 18.97 -54.16
CA ASN A 54 14.76 18.94 -55.50
C ASN A 54 13.24 18.90 -55.48
N ALA A 55 12.63 18.18 -54.53
CA ALA A 55 11.18 18.15 -54.37
C ALA A 55 10.60 19.52 -53.97
N ASN A 56 11.33 20.29 -53.16
CA ASN A 56 10.87 21.59 -52.66
C ASN A 56 11.12 22.76 -53.63
N TYR A 57 12.18 22.71 -54.45
CA TYR A 57 12.62 23.85 -55.28
C TYR A 57 12.71 23.54 -56.78
N GLY A 58 12.46 22.30 -57.19
CA GLY A 58 12.59 21.84 -58.57
C GLY A 58 14.03 21.48 -58.97
N PHE A 59 14.15 20.71 -60.05
CA PHE A 59 15.43 20.20 -60.55
C PHE A 59 16.39 21.31 -61.01
N GLU A 60 15.89 22.40 -61.60
CA GLU A 60 16.73 23.54 -62.03
C GLU A 60 17.50 24.17 -60.85
N LYS A 61 16.85 24.32 -59.69
CA LYS A 61 17.50 24.83 -58.48
C LYS A 61 18.46 23.81 -57.86
N GLY A 62 18.18 22.52 -58.02
CA GLY A 62 19.11 21.44 -57.69
C GLY A 62 20.38 21.51 -58.51
N ASP A 63 20.23 21.72 -59.82
CA ASP A 63 21.35 21.86 -60.76
C ASP A 63 22.22 23.08 -60.46
N GLU A 64 21.62 24.24 -60.16
CA GLU A 64 22.34 25.43 -59.69
C GLU A 64 23.17 25.16 -58.43
N LEU A 65 22.62 24.38 -57.48
CA LEU A 65 23.30 24.02 -56.25
C LEU A 65 24.49 23.10 -56.52
N LEU A 66 24.32 22.09 -57.39
CA LEU A 66 25.38 21.17 -57.80
C LEU A 66 26.52 21.90 -58.51
N ILE A 67 26.21 22.86 -59.39
CA ILE A 67 27.20 23.72 -60.04
C ILE A 67 27.97 24.54 -59.00
N SER A 68 27.27 25.12 -58.03
CA SER A 68 27.87 25.92 -56.96
C SER A 68 28.82 25.09 -56.09
N ILE A 69 28.42 23.88 -55.72
CA ILE A 69 29.25 22.94 -54.96
C ILE A 69 30.46 22.49 -55.78
N GLY A 70 30.26 22.17 -57.06
CA GLY A 70 31.36 21.82 -57.96
C GLY A 70 32.40 22.95 -58.10
N SER A 71 31.94 24.20 -58.15
CA SER A 71 32.81 25.39 -58.15
C SER A 71 33.60 25.53 -56.84
N ILE A 72 32.94 25.34 -55.68
CA ILE A 72 33.58 25.37 -54.36
C ILE A 72 34.66 24.30 -54.26
N LEU A 73 34.35 23.06 -54.64
CA LEU A 73 35.30 21.95 -54.62
C LEU A 73 36.50 22.23 -55.53
N LYS A 74 36.27 22.79 -56.72
CA LYS A 74 37.33 23.15 -57.66
C LYS A 74 38.25 24.27 -57.15
N ASP A 75 37.71 25.22 -56.39
CA ASP A 75 38.48 26.32 -55.79
C ASP A 75 39.33 25.83 -54.60
N ILE A 76 38.74 25.02 -53.72
CA ILE A 76 39.42 24.47 -52.53
C ILE A 76 40.50 23.46 -52.95
N PHE A 77 40.18 22.54 -53.85
CA PHE A 77 41.08 21.48 -54.32
C PHE A 77 41.79 21.89 -55.62
N LYS A 78 42.37 23.09 -55.63
CA LYS A 78 43.05 23.64 -56.80
C LYS A 78 44.26 22.79 -57.18
N ASN A 79 44.35 22.43 -58.46
CA ASN A 79 45.39 21.53 -59.01
C ASN A 79 45.34 20.08 -58.47
N GLN A 80 44.21 19.65 -57.92
CA GLN A 80 43.96 18.27 -57.51
C GLN A 80 42.89 17.64 -58.42
N LEU A 81 42.73 16.32 -58.37
CA LEU A 81 41.69 15.65 -59.14
C LEU A 81 40.35 15.82 -58.42
N VAL A 82 39.37 16.43 -59.11
CA VAL A 82 38.00 16.65 -58.62
C VAL A 82 37.04 16.20 -59.69
N ALA A 83 36.11 15.31 -59.31
CA ALA A 83 35.13 14.73 -60.20
C ALA A 83 33.74 14.75 -59.60
N ARG A 84 32.74 14.70 -60.48
CA ARG A 84 31.36 14.39 -60.12
C ARG A 84 31.01 13.06 -60.77
N PHE A 85 30.65 12.07 -59.95
CA PHE A 85 30.37 10.71 -60.45
C PHE A 85 28.93 10.59 -60.94
N SER A 86 27.97 11.04 -60.13
CA SER A 86 26.55 11.07 -60.47
C SER A 86 25.76 11.82 -59.40
N GLY A 87 24.67 12.49 -59.79
CA GLY A 87 23.76 13.14 -58.83
C GLY A 87 24.47 14.13 -57.92
N ASP A 88 24.40 13.89 -56.62
CA ASP A 88 25.01 14.65 -55.52
C ASP A 88 26.37 14.09 -55.04
N HIS A 89 26.92 13.09 -55.74
CA HIS A 89 28.18 12.46 -55.37
C HIS A 89 29.40 13.13 -56.04
N PHE A 90 30.29 13.68 -55.22
CA PHE A 90 31.57 14.26 -55.66
C PHE A 90 32.75 13.47 -55.11
N VAL A 91 33.82 13.37 -55.88
CA VAL A 91 35.02 12.63 -55.51
C VAL A 91 36.26 13.48 -55.71
N VAL A 92 37.15 13.46 -54.73
CA VAL A 92 38.42 14.21 -54.76
C VAL A 92 39.56 13.27 -54.44
N CYS A 93 40.67 13.37 -55.18
CA CYS A 93 41.94 12.77 -54.80
C CYS A 93 42.90 13.90 -54.41
N THR A 94 43.41 13.85 -53.18
CA THR A 94 44.30 14.90 -52.66
C THR A 94 45.34 14.37 -51.69
N ASN A 95 46.29 15.22 -51.26
CA ASN A 95 47.31 14.86 -50.27
C ASN A 95 46.68 14.68 -48.87
N SER A 96 47.06 13.63 -48.15
CA SER A 96 46.52 13.27 -46.83
C SER A 96 46.52 14.43 -45.82
N ILE A 97 47.56 15.28 -45.86
CA ILE A 97 47.72 16.43 -44.96
C ILE A 97 46.59 17.47 -45.13
N GLN A 98 46.07 17.63 -46.35
CA GLN A 98 45.09 18.68 -46.67
C GLN A 98 43.64 18.19 -46.57
N ILE A 99 43.39 16.90 -46.33
CA ILE A 99 42.04 16.32 -46.40
C ILE A 99 41.08 16.95 -45.38
N VAL A 100 41.39 16.85 -44.08
CA VAL A 100 40.48 17.33 -43.02
C VAL A 100 40.24 18.84 -43.11
N PRO A 101 41.26 19.71 -43.22
CA PRO A 101 41.04 21.15 -43.36
C PRO A 101 40.18 21.50 -44.58
N SER A 102 40.38 20.79 -45.70
CA SER A 102 39.62 21.04 -46.93
C SER A 102 38.17 20.57 -46.84
N ILE A 103 37.90 19.46 -46.14
CA ILE A 103 36.53 19.01 -45.86
C ILE A 103 35.78 20.05 -45.01
N VAL A 104 36.41 20.53 -43.92
CA VAL A 104 35.81 21.52 -43.03
C VAL A 104 35.50 22.83 -43.77
N GLU A 105 36.43 23.32 -44.57
CA GLU A 105 36.22 24.54 -45.36
C GLU A 105 35.16 24.34 -46.46
N THR A 106 35.14 23.19 -47.12
CA THR A 106 34.11 22.85 -48.12
C THR A 106 32.73 22.89 -47.48
N ARG A 107 32.54 22.19 -46.36
CA ARG A 107 31.27 22.16 -45.61
C ARG A 107 30.83 23.56 -45.20
N LYS A 108 31.76 24.37 -44.68
CA LYS A 108 31.49 25.76 -44.27
C LYS A 108 30.98 26.60 -45.44
N ARG A 109 31.61 26.50 -46.63
CA ARG A 109 31.19 27.23 -47.83
C ARG A 109 29.85 26.72 -48.38
N VAL A 110 29.63 25.41 -48.39
CA VAL A 110 28.35 24.82 -48.84
C VAL A 110 27.21 25.21 -47.91
N LYS A 111 27.40 25.18 -46.58
CA LYS A 111 26.41 25.66 -45.61
C LYS A 111 26.09 27.15 -45.76
N ALA A 112 27.03 27.95 -46.27
CA ALA A 112 26.80 29.36 -46.54
C ALA A 112 25.93 29.62 -47.79
N LEU A 113 25.84 28.67 -48.73
CA LEU A 113 25.03 28.81 -49.95
C LEU A 113 23.53 28.86 -49.66
N GLN A 114 23.06 28.14 -48.64
CA GLN A 114 21.64 28.10 -48.28
C GLN A 114 21.45 28.15 -46.76
N ARG A 115 21.08 29.32 -46.23
CA ARG A 115 20.84 29.53 -44.79
C ARG A 115 19.45 29.07 -44.31
N LYS A 116 18.50 28.87 -45.23
CA LYS A 116 17.10 28.52 -44.91
C LYS A 116 16.86 27.02 -44.80
N ILE A 117 17.75 26.19 -45.35
CA ILE A 117 17.67 24.73 -45.29
C ILE A 117 19.04 24.25 -44.84
N ASN A 118 19.07 23.40 -43.82
CA ASN A 118 20.30 22.80 -43.34
C ASN A 118 20.74 21.71 -44.35
N ILE A 119 21.41 22.13 -45.42
CA ILE A 119 22.06 21.23 -46.37
C ILE A 119 23.42 20.85 -45.79
N GLU A 120 23.57 19.58 -45.41
CA GLU A 120 24.81 19.04 -44.88
C GLU A 120 25.54 18.20 -45.93
N LEU A 121 26.85 18.41 -46.03
CA LEU A 121 27.73 17.65 -46.92
C LEU A 121 28.57 16.69 -46.07
N LYS A 122 28.29 15.39 -46.14
CA LYS A 122 29.06 14.36 -45.43
C LYS A 122 30.26 13.95 -46.28
N ALA A 123 31.36 13.57 -45.63
CA ALA A 123 32.58 13.16 -46.32
C ALA A 123 33.13 11.83 -45.78
N GLY A 124 33.34 10.87 -46.67
CA GLY A 124 34.10 9.65 -46.36
C GLY A 124 35.50 9.72 -46.93
N VAL A 125 36.49 9.26 -46.17
CA VAL A 125 37.91 9.39 -46.52
C VAL A 125 38.58 8.02 -46.53
N TYR A 126 39.38 7.74 -47.55
CA TYR A 126 40.30 6.60 -47.56
C TYR A 126 41.72 7.10 -47.82
N ILE A 127 42.66 6.77 -46.93
CA ILE A 127 44.09 7.05 -47.12
C ILE A 127 44.70 5.89 -47.90
N LEU A 128 45.52 6.19 -48.90
CA LEU A 128 46.11 5.18 -49.77
C LEU A 128 47.30 4.49 -49.09
N GLU A 129 47.05 3.31 -48.53
CA GLU A 129 48.05 2.51 -47.79
C GLU A 129 48.76 1.44 -48.65
N ASP A 130 48.09 0.91 -49.69
CA ASP A 130 48.61 -0.12 -50.60
C ASP A 130 48.85 0.46 -52.00
N ASP A 131 50.05 0.27 -52.57
CA ASP A 131 50.40 0.72 -53.92
C ASP A 131 49.69 -0.09 -55.03
N ASN A 132 49.16 -1.28 -54.73
CA ASN A 132 48.55 -2.19 -55.70
C ASN A 132 47.01 -2.10 -55.78
N ILE A 133 46.39 -1.18 -55.03
CA ILE A 133 44.94 -1.05 -55.03
C ILE A 133 44.48 -0.09 -56.15
N ASP A 134 43.52 -0.55 -56.97
CA ASP A 134 42.96 0.27 -58.04
C ASP A 134 42.22 1.49 -57.48
N VAL A 135 42.25 2.62 -58.20
CA VAL A 135 41.52 3.84 -57.83
C VAL A 135 40.03 3.58 -57.58
N SER A 136 39.41 2.69 -58.35
CA SER A 136 37.99 2.35 -58.15
C SER A 136 37.74 1.80 -56.74
N ARG A 137 38.63 0.93 -56.24
CA ARG A 137 38.53 0.39 -54.87
C ARG A 137 38.79 1.45 -53.80
N CYS A 138 39.71 2.39 -54.06
CA CYS A 138 39.94 3.52 -53.15
C CYS A 138 38.68 4.37 -52.99
N VAL A 139 38.02 4.69 -54.10
CA VAL A 139 36.79 5.48 -54.10
C VAL A 139 35.64 4.70 -53.44
N ASP A 140 35.54 3.40 -53.65
CA ASP A 140 34.53 2.57 -52.97
C ASP A 140 34.75 2.55 -51.45
N ARG A 141 35.99 2.43 -50.96
CA ARG A 141 36.30 2.52 -49.52
C ARG A 141 35.96 3.88 -48.93
N ALA A 142 36.30 4.97 -49.63
CA ALA A 142 35.91 6.32 -49.23
C ALA A 142 34.38 6.48 -49.21
N ARG A 143 33.67 5.92 -50.19
CA ARG A 143 32.20 5.89 -50.21
C ARG A 143 31.63 5.13 -49.03
N MET A 144 32.16 3.96 -48.68
CA MET A 144 31.71 3.17 -47.51
C MET A 144 31.81 3.98 -46.22
N ALA A 145 32.93 4.71 -46.03
CA ALA A 145 33.10 5.62 -44.90
C ALA A 145 32.10 6.78 -44.89
N CYS A 146 31.71 7.28 -46.06
CA CYS A 146 30.70 8.33 -46.18
C CYS A 146 29.29 7.82 -45.86
N VAL A 147 28.95 6.61 -46.32
CA VAL A 147 27.63 6.00 -46.11
C VAL A 147 27.42 5.63 -44.63
N SER A 148 28.47 5.22 -43.91
CA SER A 148 28.36 4.80 -42.50
C SER A 148 28.07 5.94 -41.51
N ILE A 149 28.23 7.19 -41.95
CA ILE A 149 27.88 8.39 -41.18
C ILE A 149 26.61 9.08 -41.71
N LYS A 150 25.97 8.51 -42.74
CA LYS A 150 24.71 9.02 -43.27
C LYS A 150 23.62 8.90 -42.20
N LYS A 151 22.85 9.97 -41.96
CA LYS A 151 21.87 10.11 -40.86
C LYS A 151 22.46 10.34 -39.45
N LYS A 152 23.77 10.49 -39.29
CA LYS A 152 24.39 10.93 -38.03
C LYS A 152 24.60 12.43 -38.05
N TYR A 153 23.83 13.18 -37.26
CA TYR A 153 23.85 14.66 -37.30
C TYR A 153 25.14 15.28 -36.76
N ASP A 154 25.82 14.60 -35.84
CA ASP A 154 27.01 15.06 -35.13
C ASP A 154 28.33 14.67 -35.80
N VAL A 155 28.28 13.81 -36.83
CA VAL A 155 29.47 13.31 -37.53
C VAL A 155 29.55 13.88 -38.93
N ASP A 156 30.64 14.60 -39.20
CA ASP A 156 30.81 15.37 -40.43
C ASP A 156 31.62 14.64 -41.50
N TYR A 157 32.59 13.84 -41.05
CA TYR A 157 33.42 13.00 -41.88
C TYR A 157 33.87 11.76 -41.13
N ARG A 158 34.25 10.71 -41.87
CA ARG A 158 34.83 9.49 -41.28
C ARG A 158 35.91 8.93 -42.19
N PHE A 159 36.99 8.45 -41.58
CA PHE A 159 38.02 7.67 -42.26
C PHE A 159 37.56 6.21 -42.36
N TYR A 160 37.84 5.58 -43.49
CA TYR A 160 37.72 4.15 -43.66
C TYR A 160 38.75 3.46 -42.78
N ASP A 161 38.28 2.53 -41.96
CA ASP A 161 39.07 1.58 -41.20
C ASP A 161 38.71 0.16 -41.69
N ASP A 162 39.63 -0.80 -41.53
CA ASP A 162 39.38 -2.19 -41.96
C ASP A 162 38.20 -2.83 -41.21
N GLU A 163 37.87 -2.30 -40.02
CA GLU A 163 36.69 -2.68 -39.23
C GLU A 163 35.39 -2.38 -39.99
N LEU A 164 35.27 -1.18 -40.58
CA LEU A 164 34.13 -0.77 -41.41
C LEU A 164 33.98 -1.63 -42.67
N GLY A 165 35.10 -1.98 -43.30
CA GLY A 165 35.14 -2.95 -44.38
C GLY A 165 34.60 -4.31 -43.97
N GLY A 166 35.05 -4.78 -42.80
CA GLY A 166 34.58 -5.99 -42.15
C GLY A 166 33.08 -5.97 -41.88
N THR A 167 32.54 -4.89 -41.31
CA THR A 167 31.12 -4.77 -40.95
C THR A 167 30.20 -4.88 -42.17
N VAL A 168 30.49 -4.16 -43.27
CA VAL A 168 29.64 -4.21 -44.48
C VAL A 168 29.70 -5.58 -45.15
N HIS A 169 30.89 -6.17 -45.25
CA HIS A 169 31.03 -7.51 -45.81
C HIS A 169 30.34 -8.57 -44.93
N ARG A 170 30.33 -8.36 -43.61
CA ARG A 170 29.66 -9.23 -42.63
C ARG A 170 28.14 -9.10 -42.72
N LYS A 171 27.58 -7.89 -42.87
CA LYS A 171 26.15 -7.69 -43.19
C LYS A 171 25.74 -8.40 -44.48
N GLN A 172 26.53 -8.25 -45.54
CA GLN A 172 26.23 -8.91 -46.83
C GLN A 172 26.28 -10.44 -46.71
N LYS A 173 27.26 -10.97 -45.97
CA LYS A 173 27.34 -12.42 -45.68
C LYS A 173 26.09 -12.94 -44.98
N ILE A 174 25.54 -12.19 -44.02
CA ILE A 174 24.30 -12.56 -43.32
C ILE A 174 23.17 -12.71 -44.36
N ILE A 175 23.01 -11.75 -45.26
CA ILE A 175 21.95 -11.78 -46.28
C ILE A 175 22.14 -12.96 -47.24
N ASP A 176 23.35 -13.11 -47.78
CA ASP A 176 23.67 -14.14 -48.77
C ASP A 176 23.56 -15.56 -48.19
N SER A 177 23.76 -15.72 -46.88
CA SER A 177 23.73 -17.02 -46.20
C SER A 177 22.35 -17.41 -45.67
N LEU A 178 21.34 -16.54 -45.75
CA LEU A 178 20.03 -16.78 -45.13
C LEU A 178 19.31 -17.99 -45.74
N ASP A 179 19.30 -18.10 -47.07
CA ASP A 179 18.65 -19.22 -47.78
C ASP A 179 19.28 -20.56 -47.36
N GLU A 180 20.62 -20.64 -47.42
CA GLU A 180 21.38 -21.80 -46.99
C GLU A 180 21.10 -22.15 -45.52
N ALA A 181 20.96 -21.13 -44.66
CA ALA A 181 20.72 -21.33 -43.23
C ALA A 181 19.33 -21.89 -42.93
N LEU A 182 18.30 -21.44 -43.65
CA LEU A 182 16.93 -21.94 -43.51
C LEU A 182 16.82 -23.39 -44.03
N GLU A 183 17.40 -23.69 -45.20
CA GLU A 183 17.37 -25.02 -45.81
C GLU A 183 18.14 -26.07 -44.98
N ASN A 184 19.32 -25.72 -44.48
CA ASN A 184 20.14 -26.63 -43.69
C ASN A 184 19.78 -26.67 -42.20
N GLY A 185 18.78 -25.91 -41.76
CA GLY A 185 18.34 -25.84 -40.36
C GLY A 185 19.42 -25.28 -39.42
N TYR A 186 20.22 -24.32 -39.89
CA TYR A 186 21.20 -23.57 -39.09
C TYR A 186 20.54 -22.49 -38.23
N ILE A 187 19.32 -22.08 -38.58
CA ILE A 187 18.44 -21.33 -37.69
C ILE A 187 17.86 -22.30 -36.66
N LYS A 188 18.19 -22.09 -35.39
CA LYS A 188 17.72 -22.88 -34.26
C LYS A 188 16.83 -22.03 -33.37
N VAL A 189 15.81 -22.66 -32.79
CA VAL A 189 14.94 -22.04 -31.78
C VAL A 189 15.39 -22.51 -30.42
N TYR A 190 15.77 -21.56 -29.58
CA TYR A 190 16.06 -21.76 -28.17
C TYR A 190 14.84 -21.35 -27.37
N TYR A 191 14.63 -21.96 -26.22
CA TYR A 191 13.46 -21.76 -25.38
C TYR A 191 13.91 -21.28 -24.01
N GLN A 192 13.32 -20.18 -23.55
CA GLN A 192 13.50 -19.70 -22.18
C GLN A 192 12.22 -19.94 -21.37
N PRO A 193 12.30 -20.54 -20.17
CA PRO A 193 11.11 -20.83 -19.38
C PRO A 193 10.47 -19.57 -18.80
N ILE A 194 9.14 -19.52 -18.84
CA ILE A 194 8.30 -18.52 -18.19
C ILE A 194 7.54 -19.20 -17.05
N VAL A 195 7.71 -18.68 -15.84
CA VAL A 195 7.10 -19.24 -14.63
C VAL A 195 5.95 -18.37 -14.15
N ARG A 196 4.87 -18.99 -13.67
CA ARG A 196 3.83 -18.27 -12.95
C ARG A 196 4.26 -18.03 -11.51
N SER A 197 4.31 -16.77 -11.09
CA SER A 197 4.82 -16.39 -9.76
C SER A 197 4.04 -17.05 -8.61
N LEU A 198 2.72 -17.18 -8.79
CA LEU A 198 1.80 -17.72 -7.78
C LEU A 198 2.10 -19.19 -7.47
N THR A 199 2.08 -20.04 -8.50
CA THR A 199 2.24 -21.49 -8.37
C THR A 199 3.71 -21.92 -8.37
N GLY A 200 4.60 -21.12 -8.95
CA GLY A 200 5.96 -21.52 -9.26
C GLY A 200 6.05 -22.54 -10.39
N ASN A 201 5.00 -22.73 -11.20
CA ASN A 201 5.01 -23.69 -12.30
C ASN A 201 5.38 -23.01 -13.62
N ILE A 202 6.09 -23.74 -14.49
CA ILE A 202 6.34 -23.32 -15.88
C ILE A 202 5.01 -23.28 -16.62
N CYS A 203 4.65 -22.10 -17.10
CA CYS A 203 3.38 -21.82 -17.77
C CYS A 203 3.54 -21.42 -19.23
N GLY A 204 4.78 -21.21 -19.68
CA GLY A 204 5.09 -20.92 -21.06
C GLY A 204 6.58 -20.96 -21.34
N TRP A 205 6.90 -20.77 -22.62
CA TRP A 205 8.26 -20.60 -23.11
C TRP A 205 8.33 -19.35 -23.96
N GLU A 206 9.48 -18.68 -23.99
CA GLU A 206 9.78 -17.70 -25.03
C GLU A 206 10.69 -18.36 -26.08
N ALA A 207 10.32 -18.25 -27.36
CA ALA A 207 11.12 -18.72 -28.48
C ALA A 207 12.12 -17.65 -28.92
N LEU A 208 13.40 -17.95 -28.76
CA LEU A 208 14.51 -17.06 -29.09
C LEU A 208 15.35 -17.66 -30.22
N VAL A 209 15.49 -16.92 -31.31
CA VAL A 209 16.24 -17.37 -32.47
C VAL A 209 17.75 -17.39 -32.18
N ARG A 210 18.44 -18.42 -32.68
CA ARG A 210 19.91 -18.52 -32.69
C ARG A 210 20.36 -18.99 -34.07
N TRP A 211 21.33 -18.28 -34.64
CA TRP A 211 21.88 -18.66 -35.94
C TRP A 211 23.25 -19.32 -35.74
N ILE A 212 23.26 -20.65 -35.80
CA ILE A 212 24.44 -21.48 -35.54
C ILE A 212 24.87 -22.15 -36.83
N THR A 213 26.01 -21.73 -37.36
CA THR A 213 26.61 -22.33 -38.55
C THR A 213 27.84 -23.17 -38.18
N PRO A 214 28.29 -24.10 -39.05
CA PRO A 214 29.56 -24.80 -38.84
C PRO A 214 30.78 -23.88 -38.74
N LYS A 215 30.68 -22.65 -39.26
CA LYS A 215 31.76 -21.65 -39.32
C LYS A 215 31.72 -20.65 -38.15
N GLY A 216 30.70 -20.71 -37.29
CA GLY A 216 30.51 -19.77 -36.18
C GLY A 216 29.05 -19.44 -35.91
N VAL A 217 28.82 -18.62 -34.87
CA VAL A 217 27.49 -18.18 -34.42
C VAL A 217 27.27 -16.73 -34.82
N TYR A 218 26.10 -16.42 -35.37
CA TYR A 218 25.61 -15.04 -35.50
C TYR A 218 24.61 -14.77 -34.37
N TYR A 219 24.86 -13.71 -33.61
CA TYR A 219 23.99 -13.31 -32.49
C TYR A 219 22.79 -12.49 -32.99
N PRO A 220 21.62 -12.58 -32.35
CA PRO A 220 20.42 -11.82 -32.72
C PRO A 220 20.68 -10.33 -32.96
N ASP A 221 21.39 -9.65 -32.05
CA ASP A 221 21.74 -8.24 -32.16
C ASP A 221 22.60 -7.91 -33.39
N GLU A 222 23.27 -8.91 -33.97
CA GLU A 222 24.08 -8.77 -35.18
C GLU A 222 23.23 -8.91 -36.45
N PHE A 223 22.35 -9.92 -36.53
CA PHE A 223 21.65 -10.24 -37.78
C PHE A 223 20.22 -9.69 -37.85
N ILE A 224 19.49 -9.54 -36.74
CA ILE A 224 18.10 -9.03 -36.76
C ILE A 224 18.06 -7.62 -37.35
N PRO A 225 18.88 -6.64 -36.91
CA PRO A 225 18.86 -5.30 -37.49
C PRO A 225 19.20 -5.27 -38.98
N VAL A 226 20.06 -6.20 -39.43
CA VAL A 226 20.41 -6.34 -40.86
C VAL A 226 19.22 -6.87 -41.63
N LEU A 227 18.55 -7.91 -41.14
CA LEU A 227 17.40 -8.47 -41.85
C LEU A 227 16.20 -7.52 -41.84
N GLU A 228 16.01 -6.71 -40.80
CA GLU A 228 15.01 -5.64 -40.78
C GLU A 228 15.33 -4.55 -41.81
N GLU A 229 16.59 -4.08 -41.86
CA GLU A 229 17.07 -3.09 -42.83
C GLU A 229 16.81 -3.53 -44.27
N TYR A 230 16.97 -4.82 -44.56
CA TYR A 230 16.75 -5.41 -45.89
C TYR A 230 15.33 -6.00 -46.08
N ARG A 231 14.43 -5.81 -45.11
CA ARG A 231 13.04 -6.30 -45.11
C ARG A 231 12.88 -7.82 -45.26
N MET A 232 13.85 -8.60 -44.77
CA MET A 232 13.91 -10.06 -44.87
C MET A 232 13.61 -10.80 -43.56
N ILE A 233 13.42 -10.08 -42.45
CA ILE A 233 13.21 -10.66 -41.11
C ILE A 233 12.02 -11.63 -41.04
N HIS A 234 10.93 -11.31 -41.74
CA HIS A 234 9.72 -12.14 -41.86
C HIS A 234 9.99 -13.58 -42.28
N ARG A 235 11.11 -13.85 -42.98
CA ARG A 235 11.49 -15.22 -43.38
C ARG A 235 11.95 -16.05 -42.18
N ILE A 236 12.69 -15.43 -41.26
CA ILE A 236 13.09 -16.07 -40.01
C ILE A 236 11.88 -16.20 -39.10
N ASP A 237 11.07 -15.16 -38.95
CA ASP A 237 9.93 -15.18 -38.03
C ASP A 237 8.90 -16.22 -38.46
N CYS A 238 8.57 -16.31 -39.76
CA CYS A 238 7.76 -17.39 -40.30
C CYS A 238 8.35 -18.78 -40.01
N TYR A 239 9.66 -18.96 -40.20
CA TYR A 239 10.33 -20.23 -39.90
C TYR A 239 10.24 -20.60 -38.42
N VAL A 240 10.48 -19.63 -37.52
CA VAL A 240 10.40 -19.84 -36.07
C VAL A 240 8.98 -20.19 -35.65
N ILE A 241 7.97 -19.45 -36.12
CA ILE A 241 6.55 -19.73 -35.86
C ILE A 241 6.19 -21.14 -36.32
N GLU A 242 6.59 -21.54 -37.54
CA GLU A 242 6.31 -22.89 -38.05
C GLU A 242 6.97 -23.98 -37.19
N GLN A 243 8.24 -23.81 -36.78
CA GLN A 243 8.91 -24.77 -35.89
C GLN A 243 8.20 -24.87 -34.54
N VAL A 244 7.84 -23.74 -33.93
CA VAL A 244 7.15 -23.70 -32.63
C VAL A 244 5.79 -24.40 -32.71
N VAL A 245 4.94 -24.02 -33.68
CA VAL A 245 3.60 -24.62 -33.84
C VAL A 245 3.70 -26.12 -34.11
N LYS A 246 4.63 -26.53 -34.97
CA LYS A 246 4.88 -27.94 -35.27
C LYS A 246 5.29 -28.72 -34.01
N THR A 247 6.37 -28.30 -33.36
CA THR A 247 6.95 -29.01 -32.21
C THR A 247 5.96 -29.11 -31.05
N PHE A 248 5.29 -28.02 -30.71
CA PHE A 248 4.37 -28.01 -29.57
C PHE A 248 3.03 -28.69 -29.88
N SER A 249 2.60 -28.73 -31.15
CA SER A 249 1.47 -29.58 -31.57
C SER A 249 1.80 -31.07 -31.40
N GLU A 250 2.99 -31.49 -31.86
CA GLU A 250 3.46 -32.88 -31.70
C GLU A 250 3.57 -33.27 -30.22
N MET A 251 4.11 -32.39 -29.38
CA MET A 251 4.21 -32.61 -27.93
C MET A 251 2.84 -32.71 -27.26
N LYS A 252 1.89 -31.84 -27.62
CA LYS A 252 0.52 -31.86 -27.09
C LYS A 252 -0.18 -33.17 -27.45
N LYS A 253 -0.05 -33.61 -28.71
CA LYS A 253 -0.59 -34.91 -29.18
C LYS A 253 0.04 -36.11 -28.47
N ALA A 254 1.31 -36.01 -28.09
CA ALA A 254 2.01 -37.01 -27.29
C ALA A 254 1.70 -36.94 -25.77
N GLY A 255 0.88 -35.98 -25.32
CA GLY A 255 0.54 -35.82 -23.90
C GLY A 255 1.71 -35.33 -23.03
N ILE A 256 2.72 -34.69 -23.63
CA ILE A 256 3.89 -34.17 -22.92
C ILE A 256 3.47 -32.93 -22.13
N LYS A 257 3.67 -32.95 -20.80
CA LYS A 257 3.27 -31.85 -19.89
C LYS A 257 3.95 -30.52 -20.20
N ALA A 258 5.14 -30.55 -20.79
CA ALA A 258 5.89 -29.36 -21.22
C ALA A 258 5.28 -28.64 -22.44
N ALA A 259 4.21 -29.19 -23.04
CA ALA A 259 3.46 -28.57 -24.14
C ALA A 259 2.60 -27.38 -23.65
N VAL A 260 3.23 -26.43 -22.97
CA VAL A 260 2.67 -25.15 -22.59
C VAL A 260 2.88 -24.12 -23.71
N PRO A 261 2.07 -23.04 -23.78
CA PRO A 261 2.16 -22.04 -24.82
C PRO A 261 3.52 -21.36 -24.94
N VAL A 262 3.86 -21.00 -26.17
CA VAL A 262 5.13 -20.40 -26.53
C VAL A 262 4.91 -19.01 -27.08
N SER A 263 5.66 -18.03 -26.59
CA SER A 263 5.67 -16.69 -27.15
C SER A 263 6.74 -16.54 -28.23
N VAL A 264 6.40 -15.81 -29.28
CA VAL A 264 7.26 -15.56 -30.45
C VAL A 264 7.21 -14.08 -30.79
N ASN A 265 8.39 -13.51 -31.02
CA ASN A 265 8.56 -12.12 -31.42
C ASN A 265 8.14 -11.87 -32.87
N LEU A 266 7.43 -10.77 -33.10
CA LEU A 266 7.08 -10.27 -34.43
C LEU A 266 7.74 -8.92 -34.67
N SER A 267 8.42 -8.79 -35.81
CA SER A 267 8.94 -7.52 -36.28
C SER A 267 7.83 -6.69 -36.92
N ARG A 268 8.02 -5.36 -36.92
CA ARG A 268 7.18 -4.44 -37.69
C ARG A 268 7.08 -4.84 -39.16
N ILE A 269 8.21 -5.27 -39.73
CA ILE A 269 8.30 -5.60 -41.15
C ILE A 269 7.37 -6.76 -41.49
N ASP A 270 7.07 -7.66 -40.56
CA ASP A 270 6.18 -8.79 -40.77
C ASP A 270 4.77 -8.32 -41.11
N PHE A 271 4.26 -7.36 -40.33
CA PHE A 271 2.95 -6.74 -40.57
C PHE A 271 2.89 -5.99 -41.91
N GLU A 272 4.01 -5.41 -42.36
CA GLU A 272 4.08 -4.68 -43.64
C GLU A 272 4.27 -5.60 -44.85
N THR A 273 4.82 -6.80 -44.67
CA THR A 273 5.23 -7.69 -45.77
C THR A 273 4.35 -8.92 -45.94
N LEU A 274 3.69 -9.39 -44.87
CA LEU A 274 2.81 -10.55 -44.94
C LEU A 274 1.50 -10.34 -44.18
N ASP A 275 0.48 -11.11 -44.56
CA ASP A 275 -0.73 -11.25 -43.76
C ASP A 275 -0.47 -12.27 -42.64
N ILE A 276 0.05 -11.79 -41.50
CA ILE A 276 0.48 -12.64 -40.39
C ILE A 276 -0.66 -13.51 -39.83
N LEU A 277 -1.88 -12.97 -39.76
CA LEU A 277 -3.04 -13.72 -39.29
C LEU A 277 -3.30 -14.94 -40.18
N THR A 278 -3.37 -14.73 -41.50
CA THR A 278 -3.63 -15.79 -42.47
C THR A 278 -2.53 -16.85 -42.45
N TYR A 279 -1.27 -16.41 -42.31
CA TYR A 279 -0.13 -17.32 -42.21
C TYR A 279 -0.21 -18.21 -40.96
N VAL A 280 -0.39 -17.60 -39.78
CA VAL A 280 -0.47 -18.35 -38.52
C VAL A 280 -1.70 -19.27 -38.52
N ASP A 281 -2.88 -18.79 -38.96
CA ASP A 281 -4.08 -19.64 -39.07
C ASP A 281 -3.83 -20.85 -39.98
N SER A 282 -3.12 -20.68 -41.10
CA SER A 282 -2.77 -21.81 -41.98
C SER A 282 -1.88 -22.86 -41.30
N LEU A 283 -1.01 -22.44 -40.37
CA LEU A 283 -0.17 -23.36 -39.60
C LEU A 283 -0.96 -24.08 -38.51
N ILE A 284 -1.86 -23.37 -37.82
CA ILE A 284 -2.76 -23.95 -36.83
C ILE A 284 -3.63 -25.04 -37.48
N GLU A 285 -4.16 -24.78 -38.67
CA GLU A 285 -4.90 -25.77 -39.47
C GLU A 285 -4.00 -26.93 -39.93
N LYS A 286 -2.83 -26.63 -40.50
CA LYS A 286 -1.88 -27.63 -41.03
C LYS A 286 -1.43 -28.63 -39.97
N TYR A 287 -1.16 -28.16 -38.75
CA TYR A 287 -0.68 -29.01 -37.65
C TYR A 287 -1.79 -29.47 -36.71
N ASP A 288 -3.04 -29.07 -36.97
CA ASP A 288 -4.24 -29.46 -36.22
C ASP A 288 -4.02 -29.25 -34.71
N THR A 289 -3.90 -27.99 -34.33
CA THR A 289 -3.68 -27.54 -32.95
C THR A 289 -4.59 -26.36 -32.60
N GLU A 290 -4.49 -25.88 -31.36
CA GLU A 290 -5.25 -24.76 -30.82
C GLU A 290 -4.46 -23.44 -30.92
N LYS A 291 -5.15 -22.31 -31.09
CA LYS A 291 -4.52 -20.98 -31.21
C LYS A 291 -3.78 -20.59 -29.93
N GLU A 292 -4.22 -21.11 -28.79
CA GLU A 292 -3.67 -20.87 -27.46
C GLU A 292 -2.23 -21.35 -27.31
N ILE A 293 -1.72 -22.22 -28.21
CA ILE A 293 -0.34 -22.73 -28.13
C ILE A 293 0.70 -21.65 -28.47
N ILE A 294 0.31 -20.60 -29.20
CA ILE A 294 1.21 -19.55 -29.63
C ILE A 294 0.75 -18.19 -29.11
N ARG A 295 1.72 -17.37 -28.71
CA ARG A 295 1.52 -15.99 -28.27
C ARG A 295 2.42 -15.09 -29.08
N LEU A 296 1.89 -13.94 -29.49
CA LEU A 296 2.59 -13.05 -30.41
C LEU A 296 3.07 -11.83 -29.64
N GLU A 297 4.37 -11.59 -29.62
CA GLU A 297 4.99 -10.44 -28.96
C GLU A 297 5.27 -9.32 -29.97
N VAL A 298 4.97 -8.08 -29.57
CA VAL A 298 5.20 -6.88 -30.38
C VAL A 298 5.89 -5.83 -29.51
N THR A 299 7.07 -5.36 -29.92
CA THR A 299 7.84 -4.38 -29.16
C THR A 299 7.23 -2.97 -29.22
N GLU A 300 7.48 -2.15 -28.19
CA GLU A 300 6.99 -0.77 -28.10
C GLU A 300 7.36 0.07 -29.34
N SER A 301 8.59 -0.10 -29.84
CA SER A 301 9.14 0.66 -30.97
C SER A 301 8.38 0.45 -32.28
N VAL A 302 7.75 -0.72 -32.47
CA VAL A 302 6.93 -1.03 -33.66
C VAL A 302 5.72 -0.10 -33.77
N MET A 303 5.23 0.41 -32.64
CA MET A 303 3.94 1.13 -32.57
C MET A 303 4.07 2.64 -32.87
N ILE A 304 5.28 3.18 -32.93
CA ILE A 304 5.53 4.62 -33.10
C ILE A 304 5.29 5.06 -34.55
N ASP A 305 5.72 4.25 -35.51
CA ASP A 305 5.67 4.57 -36.92
C ASP A 305 4.43 3.92 -37.57
N ASN A 306 3.41 4.74 -37.83
CA ASN A 306 2.08 4.34 -38.33
C ASN A 306 1.20 3.57 -37.29
N PRO A 307 0.89 4.21 -36.15
CA PRO A 307 0.20 3.56 -35.03
C PRO A 307 -1.17 2.99 -35.41
N ARG A 308 -1.93 3.64 -36.30
CA ARG A 308 -3.27 3.17 -36.70
C ARG A 308 -3.21 1.83 -37.43
N PHE A 309 -2.26 1.67 -38.34
CA PHE A 309 -2.10 0.42 -39.07
C PHE A 309 -1.79 -0.74 -38.13
N ILE A 310 -0.81 -0.55 -37.23
CA ILE A 310 -0.42 -1.57 -36.25
C ILE A 310 -1.56 -1.87 -35.26
N GLN A 311 -2.28 -0.85 -34.81
CA GLN A 311 -3.45 -0.99 -33.94
C GLN A 311 -4.55 -1.84 -34.59
N GLU A 312 -4.83 -1.63 -35.88
CA GLU A 312 -5.77 -2.45 -36.65
C GLU A 312 -5.31 -3.90 -36.75
N GLN A 313 -4.02 -4.16 -37.02
CA GLN A 313 -3.48 -5.52 -37.09
C GLN A 313 -3.56 -6.26 -35.76
N ILE A 314 -3.18 -5.60 -34.65
CA ILE A 314 -3.28 -6.18 -33.30
C ILE A 314 -4.74 -6.49 -32.95
N SER A 315 -5.66 -5.56 -33.23
CA SER A 315 -7.09 -5.77 -33.00
C SER A 315 -7.63 -6.95 -33.81
N ARG A 316 -7.14 -7.11 -35.04
CA ARG A 316 -7.52 -8.21 -35.93
C ARG A 316 -7.04 -9.56 -35.40
N LEU A 317 -5.80 -9.65 -34.92
CA LEU A 317 -5.25 -10.86 -34.28
C LEU A 317 -6.07 -11.25 -33.05
N ARG A 318 -6.31 -10.30 -32.14
CA ARG A 318 -7.05 -10.55 -30.89
C ARG A 318 -8.50 -10.94 -31.12
N THR A 319 -9.19 -10.27 -32.05
CA THR A 319 -10.58 -10.63 -32.40
C THR A 319 -10.68 -12.05 -32.99
N ASN A 320 -9.61 -12.56 -33.59
CA ASN A 320 -9.52 -13.93 -34.09
C ASN A 320 -9.03 -14.97 -33.05
N GLY A 321 -8.90 -14.57 -31.78
CA GLY A 321 -8.59 -15.46 -30.66
C GLY A 321 -7.10 -15.61 -30.34
N TYR A 322 -6.21 -14.87 -30.99
CA TYR A 322 -4.79 -14.87 -30.65
C TYR A 322 -4.50 -13.97 -29.45
N ILE A 323 -3.56 -14.42 -28.61
CA ILE A 323 -3.06 -13.64 -27.48
C ILE A 323 -1.89 -12.79 -27.95
N VAL A 324 -1.98 -11.47 -27.76
CA VAL A 324 -0.95 -10.52 -28.17
C VAL A 324 -0.33 -9.83 -26.96
N TRP A 325 0.99 -9.90 -26.87
CA TRP A 325 1.80 -9.36 -25.79
C TRP A 325 2.56 -8.12 -26.27
N MET A 326 2.67 -7.12 -25.40
CA MET A 326 3.56 -5.98 -25.59
C MET A 326 4.91 -6.32 -24.97
N ASP A 327 5.97 -6.17 -25.75
CA ASP A 327 7.36 -6.38 -25.32
C ASP A 327 8.09 -5.06 -25.03
N ASP A 328 9.15 -5.12 -24.22
CA ASP A 328 9.99 -3.98 -23.80
C ASP A 328 9.24 -2.81 -23.15
N PHE A 329 8.19 -3.09 -22.36
CA PHE A 329 7.37 -2.03 -21.75
C PHE A 329 8.20 -1.16 -20.82
N GLY A 330 8.28 0.14 -21.14
CA GLY A 330 8.91 1.18 -20.32
C GLY A 330 10.35 1.53 -20.72
N SER A 331 10.90 0.90 -21.76
CA SER A 331 12.16 1.30 -22.40
C SER A 331 12.00 2.58 -23.26
N GLY A 332 10.77 2.89 -23.71
CA GLY A 332 10.45 4.05 -24.55
C GLY A 332 9.87 5.26 -23.81
N TYR A 333 9.91 6.43 -24.45
CA TYR A 333 9.40 7.70 -23.87
C TYR A 333 7.86 7.83 -23.88
N SER A 334 7.11 6.90 -24.48
CA SER A 334 5.66 7.06 -24.76
C SER A 334 4.78 5.86 -24.37
N SER A 335 5.28 4.89 -23.59
CA SER A 335 4.57 3.64 -23.25
C SER A 335 3.17 3.86 -22.67
N LEU A 336 2.97 4.90 -21.87
CA LEU A 336 1.67 5.22 -21.25
C LEU A 336 0.60 5.66 -22.27
N ASN A 337 0.99 6.40 -23.31
CA ASN A 337 0.03 6.81 -24.35
C ASN A 337 -0.37 5.61 -25.21
N LEU A 338 0.54 4.66 -25.42
CA LEU A 338 0.25 3.44 -26.19
C LEU A 338 -0.78 2.57 -25.47
N LEU A 339 -0.68 2.41 -24.14
CA LEU A 339 -1.67 1.65 -23.35
C LEU A 339 -3.10 2.19 -23.45
N LYS A 340 -3.28 3.47 -23.79
CA LYS A 340 -4.60 4.07 -23.96
C LYS A 340 -5.26 3.65 -25.27
N ASP A 341 -4.47 3.60 -26.36
CA ASP A 341 -5.00 3.41 -27.71
C ASP A 341 -4.92 1.94 -28.15
N PHE A 342 -3.96 1.18 -27.64
CA PHE A 342 -3.77 -0.22 -27.98
C PHE A 342 -4.30 -1.13 -26.86
N GLN A 343 -4.88 -2.26 -27.26
CA GLN A 343 -5.33 -3.27 -26.31
C GLN A 343 -4.46 -4.52 -26.43
N PHE A 344 -3.67 -4.78 -25.40
CA PHE A 344 -2.85 -5.98 -25.27
C PHE A 344 -3.41 -6.91 -24.20
N ASP A 345 -3.06 -8.19 -24.30
CA ASP A 345 -3.42 -9.17 -23.28
C ASP A 345 -2.40 -9.14 -22.13
N LEU A 346 -1.12 -8.90 -22.42
CA LEU A 346 -0.03 -8.86 -21.44
C LEU A 346 1.00 -7.79 -21.83
N ALA A 347 1.68 -7.22 -20.83
CA ALA A 347 2.87 -6.38 -21.01
C ALA A 347 4.08 -7.00 -20.28
N LYS A 348 5.20 -7.13 -21.01
CA LYS A 348 6.49 -7.58 -20.52
C LYS A 348 7.28 -6.36 -20.05
N ILE A 349 7.49 -6.25 -18.74
CA ILE A 349 8.21 -5.16 -18.09
C ILE A 349 9.70 -5.42 -18.25
N ASP A 350 10.39 -4.44 -18.83
CA ASP A 350 11.79 -4.50 -19.20
C ASP A 350 12.74 -4.75 -18.01
N MET A 351 13.85 -5.44 -18.26
CA MET A 351 14.88 -5.72 -17.25
C MET A 351 15.52 -4.46 -16.65
N GLU A 352 15.50 -3.32 -17.35
CA GLU A 352 16.04 -2.04 -16.88
C GLU A 352 15.40 -1.59 -15.57
N PHE A 353 14.14 -1.96 -15.31
CA PHE A 353 13.46 -1.70 -14.04
C PHE A 353 14.06 -2.48 -12.86
N LEU A 354 14.76 -3.59 -13.13
CA LEU A 354 15.46 -4.42 -12.15
C LEU A 354 16.94 -4.05 -11.98
N GLN A 355 17.47 -3.12 -12.78
CA GLN A 355 18.84 -2.63 -12.58
C GLN A 355 18.98 -1.91 -11.24
N ASN A 356 20.12 -2.08 -10.58
CA ASN A 356 20.42 -1.46 -9.28
C ASN A 356 19.41 -1.79 -8.16
N PHE A 357 18.72 -2.93 -8.25
CA PHE A 357 17.68 -3.37 -7.31
C PHE A 357 18.08 -3.30 -5.82
N ASP A 358 19.33 -3.64 -5.50
CA ASP A 358 19.83 -3.66 -4.11
C ASP A 358 20.23 -2.27 -3.58
N THR A 359 20.39 -1.29 -4.47
CA THR A 359 21.00 0.01 -4.11
C THR A 359 20.03 1.19 -4.19
N SER A 360 18.84 1.02 -4.79
CA SER A 360 17.89 2.11 -5.04
C SER A 360 16.44 1.69 -4.76
N ASP A 361 15.82 2.35 -3.78
CA ASP A 361 14.38 2.20 -3.52
C ASP A 361 13.51 2.78 -4.63
N LYS A 362 14.06 3.67 -5.47
CA LYS A 362 13.30 4.29 -6.58
C LYS A 362 12.88 3.25 -7.62
N GLY A 363 13.75 2.32 -7.99
CA GLY A 363 13.42 1.26 -8.96
C GLY A 363 12.25 0.39 -8.47
N LYS A 364 12.30 -0.01 -7.19
CA LYS A 364 11.24 -0.76 -6.52
C LYS A 364 9.90 -0.02 -6.50
N ILE A 365 9.91 1.29 -6.22
CA ILE A 365 8.71 2.13 -6.23
C ILE A 365 8.12 2.23 -7.64
N VAL A 366 8.95 2.49 -8.66
CA VAL A 366 8.49 2.59 -10.05
C VAL A 366 7.88 1.27 -10.51
N LEU A 367 8.53 0.15 -10.23
CA LEU A 367 8.04 -1.20 -10.56
C LEU A 367 6.70 -1.51 -9.89
N LYS A 368 6.55 -1.18 -8.60
CA LYS A 368 5.28 -1.30 -7.85
C LYS A 368 4.15 -0.55 -8.57
N HIS A 369 4.39 0.68 -8.98
CA HIS A 369 3.38 1.49 -9.67
C HIS A 369 3.11 1.00 -11.10
N ALA A 370 4.14 0.50 -11.81
CA ALA A 370 3.99 -0.05 -13.15
C ALA A 370 3.08 -1.30 -13.14
N VAL A 371 3.34 -2.25 -12.24
CA VAL A 371 2.52 -3.47 -12.07
C VAL A 371 1.07 -3.12 -11.72
N SER A 372 0.86 -2.24 -10.72
CA SER A 372 -0.49 -1.84 -10.31
C SER A 372 -1.24 -1.12 -11.45
N MET A 373 -0.58 -0.23 -12.17
CA MET A 373 -1.19 0.47 -13.31
C MET A 373 -1.62 -0.50 -14.42
N LEU A 374 -0.74 -1.40 -14.87
CA LEU A 374 -1.06 -2.37 -15.93
C LEU A 374 -2.27 -3.22 -15.56
N LYS A 375 -2.31 -3.71 -14.32
CA LYS A 375 -3.47 -4.46 -13.80
C LYS A 375 -4.74 -3.61 -13.74
N ASN A 376 -4.65 -2.33 -13.38
CA ASN A 376 -5.80 -1.42 -13.36
C ASN A 376 -6.35 -1.12 -14.76
N VAL A 377 -5.52 -1.19 -15.80
CA VAL A 377 -5.94 -1.14 -17.21
C VAL A 377 -6.54 -2.49 -17.65
N GLY A 378 -6.31 -3.57 -16.92
CA GLY A 378 -6.80 -4.92 -17.21
C GLY A 378 -5.83 -5.77 -18.04
N ILE A 379 -4.56 -5.38 -18.08
CA ILE A 379 -3.48 -6.03 -18.83
C ILE A 379 -2.68 -6.93 -17.88
N HIS A 380 -2.36 -8.14 -18.32
CA HIS A 380 -1.53 -9.07 -17.56
C HIS A 380 -0.08 -8.60 -17.46
N THR A 381 0.64 -9.05 -16.43
CA THR A 381 2.02 -8.58 -16.16
C THR A 381 3.04 -9.71 -16.23
N LEU A 382 4.11 -9.51 -17.00
CA LEU A 382 5.32 -10.31 -16.97
C LEU A 382 6.50 -9.39 -16.64
N THR A 383 7.44 -9.80 -15.80
CA THR A 383 8.72 -9.08 -15.65
C THR A 383 9.87 -9.93 -16.16
N GLU A 384 10.71 -9.32 -16.98
CA GLU A 384 11.89 -9.93 -17.56
C GLU A 384 13.16 -9.66 -16.74
N GLY A 385 14.23 -10.39 -17.05
CA GLY A 385 15.54 -10.14 -16.43
C GLY A 385 15.62 -10.49 -14.95
N VAL A 386 14.79 -11.41 -14.45
CA VAL A 386 14.87 -11.89 -13.07
C VAL A 386 16.12 -12.78 -12.90
N GLU A 387 17.12 -12.29 -12.17
CA GLU A 387 18.42 -12.96 -12.00
C GLU A 387 18.66 -13.49 -10.59
N THR A 388 17.94 -12.96 -9.59
CA THR A 388 18.12 -13.31 -8.18
C THR A 388 16.82 -13.77 -7.52
N LYS A 389 16.95 -14.52 -6.43
CA LYS A 389 15.81 -14.97 -5.63
C LYS A 389 15.10 -13.78 -4.98
N GLU A 390 15.84 -12.77 -4.57
CA GLU A 390 15.33 -11.56 -3.95
C GLU A 390 14.42 -10.78 -4.91
N GLN A 391 14.82 -10.64 -6.19
CA GLN A 391 13.96 -10.06 -7.24
C GLN A 391 12.70 -10.91 -7.47
N TYR A 392 12.85 -12.23 -7.54
CA TYR A 392 11.73 -13.17 -7.72
C TYR A 392 10.70 -13.02 -6.59
N ASP A 393 11.15 -13.07 -5.33
CA ASP A 393 10.27 -12.99 -4.16
C ASP A 393 9.60 -11.61 -4.05
N PHE A 394 10.31 -10.54 -4.40
CA PHE A 394 9.75 -9.19 -4.45
C PHE A 394 8.67 -9.03 -5.53
N LEU A 395 8.93 -9.50 -6.76
CA LEU A 395 7.96 -9.43 -7.86
C LEU A 395 6.71 -10.27 -7.57
N LYS A 396 6.90 -11.45 -6.96
CA LYS A 396 5.80 -12.28 -6.44
C LYS A 396 4.99 -11.51 -5.38
N LEU A 397 5.63 -10.80 -4.47
CA LEU A 397 4.97 -9.97 -3.46
C LEU A 397 4.22 -8.76 -4.06
N LEU A 398 4.73 -8.16 -5.13
CA LEU A 398 4.00 -7.13 -5.87
C LEU A 398 2.77 -7.69 -6.61
N GLY A 399 2.68 -9.02 -6.75
CA GLY A 399 1.65 -9.69 -7.50
C GLY A 399 1.89 -9.67 -9.00
N CYS A 400 3.13 -9.44 -9.47
CA CYS A 400 3.48 -9.65 -10.88
C CYS A 400 3.19 -11.11 -11.25
N GLU A 401 2.48 -11.34 -12.35
CA GLU A 401 1.85 -12.64 -12.61
C GLU A 401 2.82 -13.67 -13.17
N LEU A 402 3.59 -13.26 -14.18
CA LEU A 402 4.57 -14.08 -14.86
C LEU A 402 5.97 -13.51 -14.64
N LEU A 403 6.97 -14.40 -14.59
CA LEU A 403 8.36 -14.04 -14.39
C LEU A 403 9.24 -14.78 -15.39
N GLN A 404 10.28 -14.10 -15.85
CA GLN A 404 11.26 -14.64 -16.78
C GLN A 404 12.66 -14.09 -16.47
N GLY A 405 13.67 -14.94 -16.57
CA GLY A 405 15.06 -14.53 -16.40
C GLY A 405 15.99 -15.69 -16.03
N TYR A 406 17.28 -15.38 -15.87
CA TYR A 406 18.32 -16.39 -15.65
C TYR A 406 18.24 -17.08 -14.29
N TYR A 407 17.51 -16.52 -13.32
CA TYR A 407 17.20 -17.23 -12.07
C TYR A 407 16.34 -18.48 -12.30
N ILE A 408 15.48 -18.45 -13.32
CA ILE A 408 14.53 -19.54 -13.64
C ILE A 408 15.15 -20.51 -14.63
N GLY A 409 15.78 -19.98 -15.68
CA GLY A 409 16.47 -20.78 -16.69
C GLY A 409 17.03 -19.91 -17.82
N ARG A 410 18.12 -20.38 -18.44
CA ARG A 410 18.71 -19.70 -19.60
C ARG A 410 18.01 -20.17 -20.89
N PRO A 411 18.06 -19.36 -21.96
CA PRO A 411 17.64 -19.83 -23.28
C PRO A 411 18.52 -21.03 -23.70
N LEU A 412 17.90 -22.18 -23.92
CA LEU A 412 18.57 -23.42 -24.33
C LEU A 412 17.75 -24.15 -25.41
N PRO A 413 18.32 -25.13 -26.14
CA PRO A 413 17.52 -26.05 -26.94
C PRO A 413 16.42 -26.71 -26.10
N LEU A 414 15.27 -27.02 -26.70
CA LEU A 414 14.06 -27.43 -25.96
C LEU A 414 14.32 -28.62 -25.00
N GLU A 415 15.00 -29.66 -25.48
CA GLU A 415 15.31 -30.85 -24.68
C GLU A 415 16.18 -30.51 -23.47
N GLU A 416 17.24 -29.73 -23.68
CA GLU A 416 18.13 -29.27 -22.60
C GLU A 416 17.41 -28.36 -21.60
N SER A 417 16.55 -27.47 -22.10
CA SER A 417 15.74 -26.57 -21.28
C SER A 417 14.74 -27.33 -20.41
N MET A 418 14.09 -28.34 -20.96
CA MET A 418 13.20 -29.24 -20.22
C MET A 418 13.95 -30.00 -19.13
N GLU A 419 15.14 -30.52 -19.43
CA GLU A 419 15.99 -31.18 -18.43
C GLU A 419 16.44 -30.23 -17.32
N GLU A 420 16.80 -28.98 -17.64
CA GLU A 420 17.20 -27.97 -16.65
C GLU A 420 16.04 -27.61 -15.72
N VAL A 421 14.83 -27.43 -16.27
CA VAL A 421 13.60 -27.16 -15.50
C VAL A 421 13.30 -28.31 -14.55
N GLU A 422 13.38 -29.56 -15.03
CA GLU A 422 13.15 -30.75 -14.20
C GLU A 422 14.19 -30.90 -13.08
N ARG A 423 15.49 -30.69 -13.40
CA ARG A 423 16.57 -30.73 -12.40
C ARG A 423 16.43 -29.64 -11.33
N SER A 424 15.89 -28.49 -11.72
CA SER A 424 15.65 -27.35 -10.82
C SER A 424 14.38 -27.51 -9.98
N GLY A 425 13.63 -28.60 -10.15
CA GLY A 425 12.45 -28.94 -9.35
C GLY A 425 11.18 -28.20 -9.72
N TYR A 426 11.15 -27.54 -10.89
CA TYR A 426 9.97 -26.87 -11.41
C TYR A 426 8.96 -27.88 -11.99
N ASN A 427 7.68 -27.61 -11.81
CA ASN A 427 6.60 -28.38 -12.43
C ASN A 427 5.95 -27.59 -13.57
N TYR A 428 5.27 -28.27 -14.48
CA TYR A 428 4.50 -27.62 -15.55
C TYR A 428 3.07 -27.28 -15.10
N GLU A 429 2.57 -26.13 -15.54
CA GLU A 429 1.20 -25.68 -15.30
C GLU A 429 0.20 -26.57 -16.05
N ASN A 430 -0.87 -26.98 -15.35
CA ASN A 430 -1.95 -27.71 -16.00
C ASN A 430 -2.76 -26.74 -16.89
N LEU A 431 -2.92 -27.10 -18.17
CA LEU A 431 -3.66 -26.32 -19.15
C LEU A 431 -5.12 -26.08 -18.75
N ASP A 432 -5.78 -27.05 -18.11
CA ASP A 432 -7.17 -26.92 -17.65
C ASP A 432 -7.29 -25.82 -16.58
N TYR A 433 -6.25 -25.69 -15.75
CA TYR A 433 -6.21 -24.76 -14.63
C TYR A 433 -5.68 -23.37 -15.00
N ARG A 434 -5.25 -23.19 -16.25
CA ARG A 434 -4.65 -21.96 -16.74
C ARG A 434 -5.63 -20.79 -16.75
N LYS A 435 -6.83 -21.01 -17.28
CA LYS A 435 -7.87 -19.97 -17.38
C LYS A 435 -8.22 -19.41 -16.00
N PHE A 436 -8.28 -20.29 -15.01
CA PHE A 436 -8.45 -19.92 -13.61
C PHE A 436 -7.32 -19.02 -13.10
N LEU A 437 -6.07 -19.43 -13.35
CA LEU A 437 -4.89 -18.69 -12.90
C LEU A 437 -4.73 -17.34 -13.61
N ASP A 438 -5.16 -17.24 -14.87
CA ASP A 438 -5.20 -15.98 -15.61
C ASP A 438 -6.28 -15.05 -15.02
N MET A 439 -7.49 -15.55 -14.73
CA MET A 439 -8.53 -14.75 -14.05
C MET A 439 -8.03 -14.22 -12.70
N VAL A 440 -7.37 -15.07 -11.93
CA VAL A 440 -6.72 -14.72 -10.67
C VAL A 440 -5.63 -13.65 -10.87
N GLY A 441 -4.80 -13.81 -11.89
CA GLY A 441 -3.64 -12.97 -12.17
C GLY A 441 -3.99 -11.50 -12.38
N LYS A 442 -5.14 -11.19 -13.00
CA LYS A 442 -5.61 -9.80 -13.22
C LYS A 442 -5.90 -9.03 -11.94
N THR A 443 -6.00 -9.70 -10.80
CA THR A 443 -6.30 -9.04 -9.53
C THR A 443 -5.12 -8.14 -9.11
N ASP A 444 -5.38 -6.84 -8.95
CA ASP A 444 -4.40 -5.91 -8.38
C ASP A 444 -4.42 -5.99 -6.85
N PHE A 445 -3.49 -6.79 -6.31
CA PHE A 445 -3.28 -6.96 -4.88
C PHE A 445 -2.73 -5.71 -4.18
N LEU A 446 -2.29 -4.71 -4.95
CA LEU A 446 -1.72 -3.45 -4.44
C LEU A 446 -2.75 -2.31 -4.42
N ARG A 447 -4.03 -2.56 -4.79
CA ARG A 447 -5.11 -1.58 -4.64
C ARG A 447 -5.27 -1.13 -3.19
N GLN A 448 -5.68 0.12 -2.99
CA GLN A 448 -6.03 0.69 -1.68
C GLN A 448 -7.11 -0.15 -0.94
N ASN A 449 -7.98 -0.84 -1.69
CA ASN A 449 -8.92 -1.83 -1.15
C ASN A 449 -9.26 -2.91 -2.22
N PRO A 450 -8.51 -4.02 -2.30
CA PRO A 450 -8.72 -5.10 -3.27
C PRO A 450 -10.07 -5.82 -3.13
N LEU A 451 -10.81 -5.53 -2.05
CA LEU A 451 -12.11 -6.12 -1.75
C LEU A 451 -13.27 -5.27 -2.30
N GLU A 452 -13.06 -3.99 -2.65
CA GLU A 452 -14.09 -3.10 -3.21
C GLU A 452 -14.00 -2.98 -4.75
N GLY A 453 -15.16 -2.85 -5.41
CA GLY A 453 -15.29 -2.86 -6.88
C GLY A 453 -15.09 -1.51 -7.60
N VAL A 454 -14.89 -0.38 -6.92
CA VAL A 454 -14.80 0.98 -7.52
C VAL A 454 -13.89 1.87 -6.66
N PRO A 455 -13.06 2.78 -7.23
CA PRO A 455 -12.08 3.56 -6.47
C PRO A 455 -12.75 4.70 -5.68
N ASN A 456 -12.74 4.62 -4.35
CA ASN A 456 -12.90 5.78 -3.48
C ASN A 456 -11.62 6.02 -2.69
N ASN A 457 -11.18 7.28 -2.71
CA ASN A 457 -9.96 7.78 -2.08
C ASN A 457 -9.95 7.52 -0.57
N VAL A 458 -9.12 6.58 -0.12
CA VAL A 458 -8.58 6.55 1.25
C VAL A 458 -7.18 5.94 1.20
N THR A 459 -6.19 6.67 1.68
CA THR A 459 -4.83 6.17 1.93
C THR A 459 -4.83 5.19 3.09
N GLU A 460 -4.27 3.99 2.90
CA GLU A 460 -3.39 3.36 3.90
C GLU A 460 -2.55 2.23 3.30
N ASN A 461 -1.27 2.19 3.71
CA ASN A 461 -0.31 1.14 3.35
C ASN A 461 -0.67 -0.19 4.04
N ASP A 462 -0.51 -1.28 3.30
CA ASP A 462 -0.42 -2.67 3.75
C ASP A 462 -1.66 -3.32 4.42
N LEU A 463 -2.75 -3.47 3.65
CA LEU A 463 -3.82 -4.43 3.97
C LEU A 463 -3.23 -5.85 4.19
N PRO A 464 -3.50 -6.55 5.29
CA PRO A 464 -3.20 -7.98 5.41
C PRO A 464 -4.07 -8.77 4.43
N LEU A 465 -3.48 -9.30 3.36
CA LEU A 465 -4.20 -9.95 2.26
C LEU A 465 -3.59 -11.31 1.90
N ALA A 466 -4.46 -12.30 1.71
CA ALA A 466 -4.11 -13.60 1.15
C ALA A 466 -5.13 -14.05 0.10
N MET A 467 -4.70 -14.99 -0.72
CA MET A 467 -5.52 -15.66 -1.70
C MET A 467 -5.60 -17.14 -1.35
N GLY A 468 -6.83 -17.63 -1.26
CA GLY A 468 -7.11 -19.04 -1.13
C GLY A 468 -7.68 -19.61 -2.40
N VAL A 469 -7.26 -20.83 -2.70
CA VAL A 469 -7.82 -21.68 -3.74
C VAL A 469 -8.55 -22.82 -3.03
N VAL A 470 -9.81 -23.05 -3.38
CA VAL A 470 -10.62 -24.15 -2.88
C VAL A 470 -10.86 -25.15 -3.98
N ARG A 471 -10.43 -26.39 -3.77
CA ARG A 471 -10.70 -27.51 -4.68
C ARG A 471 -11.10 -28.73 -3.89
N ASN A 472 -12.16 -29.44 -4.31
CA ASN A 472 -12.71 -30.60 -3.60
C ASN A 472 -12.99 -30.30 -2.10
N ASN A 473 -13.52 -29.10 -1.82
CA ASN A 473 -13.80 -28.61 -0.47
C ASN A 473 -12.56 -28.54 0.44
N ARG A 474 -11.36 -28.39 -0.14
CA ARG A 474 -10.10 -28.19 0.57
C ARG A 474 -9.48 -26.86 0.16
N TRP A 475 -9.13 -26.06 1.16
CA TRP A 475 -8.49 -24.76 1.06
C TRP A 475 -6.97 -24.89 0.91
N ARG A 476 -6.40 -24.08 0.02
CA ARG A 476 -4.96 -23.91 -0.12
C ARG A 476 -4.60 -22.44 -0.27
N PHE A 477 -3.65 -21.94 0.52
CA PHE A 477 -3.13 -20.58 0.30
C PHE A 477 -2.24 -20.55 -0.95
N ALA A 478 -2.63 -19.74 -1.92
CA ALA A 478 -1.86 -19.51 -3.14
C ALA A 478 -0.94 -18.28 -3.01
N TYR A 479 -1.38 -17.27 -2.26
CA TYR A 479 -0.62 -16.04 -2.00
C TYR A 479 -0.94 -15.49 -0.61
N ALA A 480 0.04 -14.84 0.02
CA ALA A 480 -0.16 -14.04 1.24
C ALA A 480 0.92 -12.97 1.29
N ASN A 481 0.52 -11.71 1.50
CA ASN A 481 1.47 -10.63 1.72
C ASN A 481 2.02 -10.64 3.16
N GLU A 482 3.06 -9.84 3.39
CA GLU A 482 3.72 -9.79 4.71
C GLU A 482 2.78 -9.32 5.83
N GLY A 483 1.82 -8.43 5.52
CA GLY A 483 0.78 -8.03 6.47
C GLY A 483 -0.07 -9.21 6.93
N PHE A 484 -0.47 -10.10 6.02
CA PHE A 484 -1.27 -11.29 6.33
C PHE A 484 -0.48 -12.32 7.13
N LYS A 485 0.77 -12.59 6.74
CA LYS A 485 1.65 -13.52 7.46
C LYS A 485 1.90 -13.05 8.90
N LYS A 486 2.22 -11.76 9.08
CA LYS A 486 2.37 -11.15 10.41
C LYS A 486 1.09 -11.22 11.21
N SER A 487 -0.06 -10.99 10.57
CA SER A 487 -1.35 -11.10 11.25
C SER A 487 -1.55 -12.52 11.76
N ILE A 488 -1.39 -13.56 10.94
CA ILE A 488 -1.54 -14.96 11.38
C ILE A 488 -0.60 -15.31 12.55
N LEU A 489 0.66 -14.86 12.52
CA LEU A 489 1.60 -15.05 13.63
C LEU A 489 1.15 -14.39 14.94
N ILE A 490 0.60 -13.16 14.86
CA ILE A 490 0.06 -12.43 16.03
C ILE A 490 -1.14 -13.18 16.65
N HIS A 491 -1.91 -13.93 15.85
CA HIS A 491 -3.03 -14.75 16.32
C HIS A 491 -2.61 -16.14 16.82
N GLY A 492 -1.31 -16.39 17.01
CA GLY A 492 -0.81 -17.60 17.68
C GLY A 492 -0.63 -18.81 16.77
N TYR A 493 -0.72 -18.63 15.44
CA TYR A 493 -0.42 -19.67 14.46
C TYR A 493 1.08 -19.64 14.12
N GLU A 494 1.75 -20.79 14.16
CA GLU A 494 3.20 -20.87 13.93
C GLU A 494 3.58 -20.52 12.48
N ASP A 495 2.77 -20.93 11.51
CA ASP A 495 2.96 -20.64 10.10
C ASP A 495 1.66 -20.74 9.27
N MET A 496 1.78 -20.43 7.97
CA MET A 496 0.67 -20.49 7.01
C MET A 496 0.15 -21.91 6.77
N GLN A 497 0.97 -22.95 6.99
CA GLN A 497 0.59 -24.35 6.79
C GLN A 497 -0.34 -24.78 7.93
N VAL A 498 -0.03 -24.44 9.17
CA VAL A 498 -0.90 -24.69 10.34
C VAL A 498 -2.27 -24.04 10.14
N ALA A 499 -2.32 -22.78 9.67
CA ALA A 499 -3.58 -22.10 9.37
C ALA A 499 -4.39 -22.83 8.28
N GLN A 500 -3.71 -23.34 7.24
CA GLN A 500 -4.36 -24.11 6.16
C GLN A 500 -4.92 -25.44 6.66
N ASP A 501 -4.14 -26.18 7.46
CA ASP A 501 -4.52 -27.48 8.00
C ASP A 501 -5.73 -27.35 8.93
N MET A 502 -5.82 -26.25 9.68
CA MET A 502 -6.98 -25.96 10.53
C MET A 502 -8.25 -25.60 9.73
N ILE A 503 -8.13 -24.88 8.61
CA ILE A 503 -9.27 -24.62 7.70
C ILE A 503 -9.76 -25.94 7.08
N ASN A 504 -8.83 -26.83 6.74
CA ASN A 504 -9.13 -28.14 6.14
C ASN A 504 -9.55 -29.21 7.13
N ASN A 505 -9.28 -29.01 8.42
CA ASN A 505 -9.48 -29.98 9.50
C ASN A 505 -8.61 -31.25 9.35
N ASP A 506 -7.32 -31.06 9.03
CA ASP A 506 -6.35 -32.15 8.87
C ASP A 506 -5.60 -32.52 10.17
N ASN A 507 -5.77 -31.74 11.25
CA ASN A 507 -5.18 -31.96 12.59
C ASN A 507 -6.26 -32.19 13.66
N ASP A 508 -5.86 -32.71 14.84
CA ASP A 508 -6.74 -32.89 16.02
C ASP A 508 -7.27 -31.57 16.62
N GLN A 509 -6.76 -30.43 16.16
CA GLN A 509 -7.20 -29.08 16.54
C GLN A 509 -7.98 -28.44 15.39
N THR A 510 -9.26 -28.16 15.63
CA THR A 510 -10.14 -27.47 14.67
C THR A 510 -10.26 -26.00 15.04
N TRP A 511 -10.07 -25.10 14.07
CA TRP A 511 -10.33 -23.67 14.27
C TRP A 511 -11.83 -23.42 14.48
N VAL A 512 -12.19 -22.73 15.57
CA VAL A 512 -13.59 -22.59 16.04
C VAL A 512 -14.48 -21.88 15.01
N GLN A 513 -13.91 -21.00 14.20
CA GLN A 513 -14.58 -20.17 13.21
C GLN A 513 -14.52 -20.77 11.80
N ARG A 514 -13.97 -21.98 11.64
CA ARG A 514 -13.86 -22.69 10.37
C ARG A 514 -15.19 -22.73 9.61
N ASP A 515 -16.26 -23.16 10.25
CA ASP A 515 -17.54 -23.33 9.57
C ASP A 515 -18.14 -21.98 9.15
N ASP A 516 -17.93 -20.93 9.95
CA ASP A 516 -18.40 -19.58 9.64
C ASP A 516 -17.57 -18.92 8.53
N PHE A 517 -16.27 -19.25 8.47
CA PHE A 517 -15.39 -18.92 7.34
C PHE A 517 -15.87 -19.58 6.04
N TRP A 518 -16.14 -20.89 6.05
CA TRP A 518 -16.66 -21.59 4.88
C TRP A 518 -18.02 -21.04 4.42
N LYS A 519 -18.93 -20.74 5.36
CA LYS A 519 -20.21 -20.08 5.05
C LYS A 519 -20.01 -18.67 4.47
N MET A 520 -19.05 -17.90 4.98
CA MET A 520 -18.72 -16.58 4.43
C MET A 520 -18.24 -16.70 2.99
N CYS A 521 -17.35 -17.63 2.69
CA CYS A 521 -16.90 -17.89 1.31
C CYS A 521 -18.07 -18.30 0.41
N LEU A 522 -18.97 -19.16 0.89
CA LEU A 522 -20.16 -19.56 0.13
C LEU A 522 -21.05 -18.34 -0.19
N ARG A 523 -21.35 -17.51 0.82
CA ARG A 523 -22.11 -16.27 0.62
C ARG A 523 -21.42 -15.33 -0.36
N ALA A 524 -20.09 -15.20 -0.29
CA ALA A 524 -19.34 -14.31 -1.18
C ALA A 524 -19.40 -14.79 -2.64
N LYS A 525 -19.45 -16.11 -2.86
CA LYS A 525 -19.67 -16.72 -4.17
C LYS A 525 -21.09 -16.47 -4.67
N GLU A 526 -22.10 -16.57 -3.81
CA GLU A 526 -23.50 -16.34 -4.16
C GLU A 526 -23.83 -14.86 -4.42
N SER A 527 -23.28 -13.96 -3.60
CA SER A 527 -23.54 -12.52 -3.69
C SER A 527 -22.68 -11.82 -4.75
N GLY A 528 -21.50 -12.36 -5.06
CA GLY A 528 -20.50 -11.71 -5.92
C GLY A 528 -19.83 -10.48 -5.27
N GLU A 529 -20.18 -10.16 -4.03
CA GLU A 529 -19.63 -9.07 -3.24
C GLU A 529 -18.68 -9.59 -2.16
N ALA A 530 -17.96 -8.68 -1.50
CA ALA A 530 -17.12 -9.03 -0.36
C ALA A 530 -18.00 -9.29 0.87
N GLU A 531 -17.95 -10.50 1.41
CA GLU A 531 -18.59 -10.86 2.67
C GLU A 531 -17.61 -10.67 3.82
N SER A 532 -18.15 -10.49 5.03
CA SER A 532 -17.33 -10.38 6.22
C SER A 532 -17.91 -11.16 7.38
N ILE A 533 -17.02 -11.62 8.25
CA ILE A 533 -17.34 -12.16 9.57
C ILE A 533 -16.48 -11.45 10.60
N GLU A 534 -17.08 -11.23 11.76
CA GLU A 534 -16.38 -10.71 12.94
C GLU A 534 -16.38 -11.78 14.00
N PHE A 535 -15.21 -12.05 14.56
CA PHE A 535 -15.07 -12.99 15.66
C PHE A 535 -13.97 -12.52 16.60
N VAL A 536 -13.97 -13.07 17.82
CA VAL A 536 -12.96 -12.74 18.83
C VAL A 536 -11.95 -13.87 18.88
N GLU A 537 -10.66 -13.53 18.74
CA GLU A 537 -9.55 -14.47 18.81
C GLU A 537 -8.41 -13.83 19.61
N ASN A 538 -7.87 -14.54 20.62
CA ASN A 538 -6.85 -14.04 21.55
C ASN A 538 -7.16 -12.67 22.19
N GLY A 539 -8.44 -12.39 22.49
CA GLY A 539 -8.87 -11.13 23.10
C GLY A 539 -8.92 -9.93 22.14
N GLN A 540 -8.72 -10.13 20.84
CA GLN A 540 -8.83 -9.09 19.81
C GLN A 540 -10.02 -9.38 18.89
N ILE A 541 -10.72 -8.33 18.42
CA ILE A 541 -11.80 -8.49 17.44
C ILE A 541 -11.17 -8.56 16.06
N ILE A 542 -11.39 -9.70 15.40
CA ILE A 542 -10.88 -9.98 14.08
C ILE A 542 -12.00 -9.78 13.09
N ASN A 543 -11.83 -8.82 12.19
CA ASN A 543 -12.65 -8.70 11.00
C ASN A 543 -11.96 -9.50 9.90
N MET A 544 -12.60 -10.61 9.50
CA MET A 544 -12.19 -11.36 8.32
C MET A 544 -13.15 -11.04 7.19
N ARG A 545 -12.60 -10.76 6.01
CA ARG A 545 -13.38 -10.52 4.80
C ARG A 545 -12.96 -11.50 3.73
N ALA A 546 -13.92 -12.01 2.98
CA ALA A 546 -13.66 -12.80 1.79
C ALA A 546 -14.44 -12.27 0.59
N ARG A 547 -13.80 -12.24 -0.57
CA ARG A 547 -14.46 -11.98 -1.86
C ARG A 547 -14.15 -13.12 -2.80
N HIS A 548 -15.16 -13.64 -3.48
CA HIS A 548 -14.97 -14.59 -4.58
C HIS A 548 -14.41 -13.85 -5.80
N ILE A 549 -13.31 -14.35 -6.36
CA ILE A 549 -12.58 -13.71 -7.46
C ILE A 549 -12.84 -14.43 -8.78
N ALA A 550 -12.81 -15.76 -8.75
CA ALA A 550 -12.93 -16.59 -9.93
C ALA A 550 -13.45 -17.98 -9.58
N TYR A 551 -14.19 -18.58 -10.50
CA TYR A 551 -14.60 -19.98 -10.46
C TYR A 551 -14.25 -20.64 -11.78
N ASP A 552 -13.69 -21.84 -11.69
CA ASP A 552 -13.45 -22.70 -12.83
C ASP A 552 -14.39 -23.91 -12.78
N ILE A 553 -15.21 -24.04 -13.82
CA ILE A 553 -16.24 -25.08 -13.94
C ILE A 553 -15.64 -26.45 -14.27
N ASP A 554 -14.51 -26.50 -14.97
CA ASP A 554 -13.93 -27.75 -15.46
C ASP A 554 -13.18 -28.48 -14.33
N THR A 555 -12.51 -27.74 -13.45
CA THR A 555 -11.75 -28.31 -12.33
C THR A 555 -12.47 -28.24 -10.98
N ASP A 556 -13.68 -27.64 -10.95
CA ASP A 556 -14.47 -27.30 -9.76
C ASP A 556 -13.61 -26.59 -8.69
N THR A 557 -13.00 -25.48 -9.10
CA THR A 557 -12.06 -24.73 -8.26
C THR A 557 -12.50 -23.28 -8.08
N ASP A 558 -12.55 -22.83 -6.84
CA ASP A 558 -12.86 -21.44 -6.47
C ASP A 558 -11.61 -20.68 -6.02
N ALA A 559 -11.49 -19.41 -6.39
CA ALA A 559 -10.51 -18.47 -5.84
C ALA A 559 -11.21 -17.44 -4.95
N TYR A 560 -10.64 -17.23 -3.76
CA TYR A 560 -11.10 -16.23 -2.82
C TYR A 560 -9.95 -15.30 -2.44
N LEU A 561 -10.25 -14.01 -2.35
CA LEU A 561 -9.40 -13.03 -1.70
C LEU A 561 -9.83 -12.92 -0.26
N VAL A 562 -8.91 -13.10 0.68
CA VAL A 562 -9.18 -13.06 2.11
C VAL A 562 -8.31 -11.98 2.77
N SER A 563 -8.94 -11.16 3.60
CA SER A 563 -8.27 -10.20 4.47
C SER A 563 -8.57 -10.59 5.90
N ILE A 564 -7.56 -10.53 6.76
CA ILE A 564 -7.73 -10.68 8.22
C ILE A 564 -7.20 -9.43 8.89
N ARG A 565 -8.01 -8.78 9.74
CA ARG A 565 -7.56 -7.59 10.47
C ARG A 565 -7.98 -7.68 11.92
N ALA A 566 -7.02 -7.47 12.80
CA ALA A 566 -7.33 -7.07 14.16
C ALA A 566 -7.85 -5.62 14.11
N LEU A 567 -9.09 -5.41 14.55
CA LEU A 567 -9.68 -4.08 14.63
C LEU A 567 -9.01 -3.17 15.69
N ALA A 568 -7.96 -3.65 16.36
CA ALA A 568 -7.22 -2.92 17.39
C ALA A 568 -6.05 -2.06 16.86
N SER A 569 -5.64 -2.18 15.59
CA SER A 569 -4.38 -1.56 15.12
C SER A 569 -4.48 -0.59 13.92
N TYR A 570 -5.63 -0.37 13.30
CA TYR A 570 -5.76 0.62 12.21
C TYR A 570 -7.10 1.37 12.24
N LEU A 571 -7.00 2.66 12.54
CA LEU A 571 -7.92 3.78 12.32
C LEU A 571 -9.34 3.79 12.95
N ASN A 572 -9.54 4.85 13.76
CA ASN A 572 -10.77 5.52 14.17
C ASN A 572 -11.76 4.75 15.04
N GLU A 573 -11.60 4.96 16.35
CA GLU A 573 -12.45 4.50 17.44
C GLU A 573 -13.92 4.97 17.28
N SER A 574 -14.79 4.08 16.82
CA SER A 574 -16.24 4.29 16.94
C SER A 574 -16.73 3.88 18.34
N TYR A 575 -17.70 4.62 18.87
CA TYR A 575 -18.35 4.37 20.17
C TYR A 575 -18.93 2.94 20.31
N GLU A 576 -19.38 2.33 19.20
CA GLU A 576 -19.82 0.93 19.16
C GLU A 576 -18.67 -0.05 19.46
N GLN A 577 -17.45 0.22 18.99
CA GLN A 577 -16.30 -0.66 19.17
C GLN A 577 -15.76 -0.63 20.61
N LYS A 578 -15.76 0.52 21.30
CA LYS A 578 -15.44 0.61 22.73
C LYS A 578 -16.49 -0.10 23.59
N THR A 579 -17.77 0.03 23.24
CA THR A 579 -18.86 -0.70 23.90
C THR A 579 -18.72 -2.22 23.70
N LYS A 580 -18.32 -2.65 22.50
CA LYS A 580 -18.05 -4.06 22.14
C LYS A 580 -16.78 -4.59 22.83
N MET A 581 -15.75 -3.76 23.00
CA MET A 581 -14.53 -4.08 23.76
C MET A 581 -14.82 -4.26 25.26
N VAL A 582 -15.63 -3.38 25.86
CA VAL A 582 -16.13 -3.54 27.24
C VAL A 582 -17.00 -4.81 27.37
N SER A 583 -17.84 -5.10 26.37
CA SER A 583 -18.65 -6.33 26.34
C SER A 583 -17.77 -7.58 26.24
N ASN A 584 -16.74 -7.58 25.40
CA ASN A 584 -15.78 -8.69 25.25
C ASN A 584 -14.93 -8.90 26.51
N TYR A 585 -14.55 -7.82 27.20
CA TYR A 585 -13.85 -7.90 28.48
C TYR A 585 -14.77 -8.46 29.59
N ILE A 586 -16.05 -8.06 29.62
CA ILE A 586 -17.06 -8.67 30.49
C ILE A 586 -17.25 -10.16 30.15
N PHE A 587 -17.23 -10.52 28.87
CA PHE A 587 -17.33 -11.91 28.43
C PHE A 587 -16.12 -12.75 28.84
N SER A 588 -14.92 -12.15 28.94
CA SER A 588 -13.71 -12.85 29.40
C SER A 588 -13.80 -13.44 30.82
N PHE A 589 -14.74 -12.97 31.66
CA PHE A 589 -14.99 -13.52 33.00
C PHE A 589 -15.84 -14.78 33.00
N TYR A 590 -16.47 -15.11 31.87
CA TYR A 590 -17.29 -16.31 31.71
C TYR A 590 -16.49 -17.37 30.95
N GLU A 591 -16.75 -18.63 31.24
CA GLU A 591 -16.25 -19.75 30.45
C GLU A 591 -17.14 -19.98 29.23
N CYS A 592 -18.45 -19.87 29.41
CA CYS A 592 -19.41 -19.87 28.31
C CYS A 592 -20.66 -19.06 28.63
N ILE A 593 -21.31 -18.55 27.58
CA ILE A 593 -22.62 -17.89 27.63
C ILE A 593 -23.51 -18.56 26.59
N ASP A 594 -24.63 -19.07 27.04
CA ASP A 594 -25.56 -19.90 26.26
C ASP A 594 -26.97 -19.29 26.32
N VAL A 595 -27.69 -19.33 25.20
CA VAL A 595 -29.06 -18.87 25.05
C VAL A 595 -29.96 -20.05 24.69
N PHE A 596 -30.99 -20.28 25.50
CA PHE A 596 -31.97 -21.34 25.30
C PHE A 596 -33.37 -20.73 25.13
N GLY A 597 -33.95 -20.84 23.93
CA GLY A 597 -35.32 -20.41 23.68
C GLY A 597 -36.30 -21.16 24.58
N LEU A 598 -37.27 -20.44 25.17
CA LEU A 598 -38.25 -21.04 26.07
C LEU A 598 -39.20 -22.03 25.37
N ASP A 599 -39.23 -22.03 24.05
CA ASP A 599 -39.90 -23.05 23.22
C ASP A 599 -39.23 -24.43 23.29
N GLY A 600 -38.00 -24.50 23.84
CA GLY A 600 -37.23 -25.72 23.97
C GLY A 600 -36.61 -26.22 22.67
N ILE A 601 -36.66 -25.41 21.60
CA ILE A 601 -36.15 -25.72 20.27
C ILE A 601 -34.89 -24.91 19.98
N TYR A 602 -34.93 -23.60 20.21
CA TYR A 602 -33.84 -22.70 19.85
C TYR A 602 -32.68 -22.75 20.85
N TYR A 603 -31.47 -22.99 20.36
CA TYR A 603 -30.23 -22.93 21.15
C TYR A 603 -29.15 -22.18 20.38
N GLU A 604 -28.40 -21.33 21.08
CA GLU A 604 -27.27 -20.61 20.55
C GLU A 604 -26.20 -20.44 21.63
N ASN A 605 -24.95 -20.79 21.33
CA ASN A 605 -23.81 -20.42 22.16
C ASN A 605 -23.35 -19.01 21.73
N VAL A 606 -23.40 -18.07 22.67
CA VAL A 606 -23.08 -16.65 22.44
C VAL A 606 -21.60 -16.38 22.69
N TYR A 607 -20.98 -17.11 23.61
CA TYR A 607 -19.57 -16.94 23.96
C TYR A 607 -18.98 -18.24 24.53
N LEU A 608 -17.71 -18.51 24.23
CA LEU A 608 -16.93 -19.61 24.77
C LEU A 608 -15.46 -19.19 24.91
N SER A 609 -14.89 -19.33 26.11
CA SER A 609 -13.49 -18.98 26.38
C SER A 609 -12.52 -20.04 25.85
N SER A 610 -11.34 -19.61 25.38
CA SER A 610 -10.29 -20.49 24.86
C SER A 610 -9.80 -21.47 25.95
N GLY A 611 -9.92 -22.77 25.70
CA GLY A 611 -9.60 -23.82 26.66
C GLY A 611 -10.82 -24.45 27.33
N SER A 612 -12.02 -23.88 27.22
CA SER A 612 -13.22 -24.47 27.83
C SER A 612 -13.75 -25.69 27.04
N VAL A 613 -14.11 -26.77 27.76
CA VAL A 613 -14.63 -28.02 27.14
C VAL A 613 -16.14 -27.92 26.95
N HIS A 614 -16.63 -27.45 25.80
CA HIS A 614 -18.08 -27.35 25.53
C HIS A 614 -18.61 -28.48 24.61
N VAL A 615 -19.92 -28.75 24.66
CA VAL A 615 -20.57 -29.77 23.80
C VAL A 615 -20.55 -29.30 22.34
N ARG A 616 -20.03 -30.14 21.44
CA ARG A 616 -19.69 -29.76 20.05
C ARG A 616 -20.83 -29.90 19.03
N ASP A 617 -21.98 -30.45 19.42
CA ASP A 617 -23.08 -30.73 18.49
C ASP A 617 -24.07 -29.55 18.38
N ARG A 618 -23.96 -28.79 17.28
CA ARG A 618 -24.76 -27.58 17.02
C ARG A 618 -26.16 -27.86 16.45
N ASN A 619 -26.54 -29.12 16.23
CA ASN A 619 -27.85 -29.50 15.67
C ASN A 619 -28.89 -29.89 16.72
N LEU A 620 -28.54 -29.87 18.00
CA LEU A 620 -29.42 -30.26 19.09
C LEU A 620 -30.42 -29.16 19.44
N LYS A 621 -31.66 -29.56 19.75
CA LYS A 621 -32.65 -28.64 20.30
C LYS A 621 -32.24 -28.22 21.72
N ALA A 622 -32.71 -27.07 22.19
CA ALA A 622 -32.38 -26.55 23.53
C ALA A 622 -32.54 -27.58 24.67
N ASN A 623 -33.63 -28.36 24.67
CA ASN A 623 -33.83 -29.41 25.69
C ASN A 623 -32.82 -30.56 25.60
N GLU A 624 -32.40 -30.92 24.39
CA GLU A 624 -31.42 -31.98 24.13
C GLU A 624 -30.02 -31.50 24.54
N MET A 625 -29.69 -30.25 24.23
CA MET A 625 -28.43 -29.61 24.63
C MET A 625 -28.29 -29.51 26.16
N ILE A 626 -29.33 -29.07 26.87
CA ILE A 626 -29.32 -29.01 28.34
C ILE A 626 -29.07 -30.39 28.95
N LYS A 627 -29.70 -31.44 28.40
CA LYS A 627 -29.52 -32.82 28.84
C LYS A 627 -28.07 -33.29 28.59
N GLU A 628 -27.52 -32.98 27.43
CA GLU A 628 -26.16 -33.37 27.07
C GLU A 628 -25.10 -32.67 27.93
N LEU A 629 -25.28 -31.36 28.22
CA LEU A 629 -24.43 -30.62 29.14
C LEU A 629 -24.44 -31.26 30.54
N GLY A 630 -25.61 -31.64 31.05
CA GLY A 630 -25.72 -32.32 32.34
C GLY A 630 -25.06 -33.69 32.36
N GLU A 631 -25.28 -34.52 31.33
CA GLU A 631 -24.75 -35.89 31.26
C GLU A 631 -23.25 -35.96 31.00
N LYS A 632 -22.69 -35.03 30.22
CA LYS A 632 -21.28 -35.07 29.83
C LYS A 632 -20.37 -34.20 30.70
N ARG A 633 -20.89 -33.11 31.28
CA ARG A 633 -20.04 -32.11 31.96
C ARG A 633 -20.31 -31.95 33.45
N VAL A 634 -21.53 -32.19 33.91
CA VAL A 634 -21.88 -32.01 35.33
C VAL A 634 -21.69 -33.34 36.07
N LEU A 635 -21.06 -33.28 37.25
CA LEU A 635 -20.87 -34.45 38.11
C LEU A 635 -22.23 -35.08 38.45
N GLU A 636 -22.30 -36.42 38.47
CA GLU A 636 -23.53 -37.19 38.59
C GLU A 636 -24.44 -36.74 39.75
N GLU A 637 -23.85 -36.43 40.92
CA GLU A 637 -24.55 -35.97 42.13
C GLU A 637 -25.26 -34.62 41.96
N ASP A 638 -24.72 -33.76 41.09
CA ASP A 638 -25.13 -32.36 40.91
C ASP A 638 -26.19 -32.21 39.78
N ARG A 639 -26.28 -33.21 38.89
CA ARG A 639 -27.15 -33.20 37.69
C ARG A 639 -28.61 -32.91 37.98
N LYS A 640 -29.15 -33.49 39.05
CA LYS A 640 -30.56 -33.29 39.45
C LYS A 640 -30.86 -31.81 39.70
N TYR A 641 -29.94 -31.09 40.34
CA TYR A 641 -30.09 -29.68 40.67
C TYR A 641 -29.80 -28.80 39.46
N PHE A 642 -28.85 -29.20 38.61
CA PHE A 642 -28.57 -28.54 37.34
C PHE A 642 -29.79 -28.53 36.42
N TYR A 643 -30.46 -29.67 36.22
CA TYR A 643 -31.68 -29.73 35.41
C TYR A 643 -32.83 -28.93 36.01
N LYS A 644 -32.93 -28.87 37.35
CA LYS A 644 -33.91 -28.02 38.03
C LYS A 644 -33.63 -26.53 37.81
N LEU A 645 -32.36 -26.12 37.65
CA LEU A 645 -31.98 -24.74 37.33
C LEU A 645 -32.24 -24.41 35.85
N MET A 646 -31.97 -25.35 34.94
CA MET A 646 -32.06 -25.16 33.49
C MET A 646 -33.45 -25.49 32.90
N ASP A 647 -34.42 -25.90 33.71
CA ASP A 647 -35.79 -26.20 33.25
C ASP A 647 -36.45 -24.94 32.64
N LEU A 648 -36.62 -24.98 31.32
CA LEU A 648 -37.17 -23.91 30.48
C LEU A 648 -38.66 -23.68 30.72
N LYS A 649 -39.44 -24.73 31.04
CA LYS A 649 -40.90 -24.63 31.23
C LYS A 649 -41.24 -23.83 32.48
N THR A 650 -40.45 -24.00 33.53
CA THR A 650 -40.66 -23.34 34.82
C THR A 650 -39.82 -22.08 34.99
N ALA A 651 -38.92 -21.78 34.05
CA ALA A 651 -37.94 -20.69 34.15
C ALA A 651 -38.57 -19.33 34.46
N LYS A 652 -39.62 -18.92 33.74
CA LYS A 652 -40.31 -17.65 33.99
C LYS A 652 -40.89 -17.55 35.39
N ALA A 653 -41.64 -18.57 35.81
CA ALA A 653 -42.28 -18.60 37.12
C ALA A 653 -41.24 -18.67 38.25
N ARG A 654 -40.14 -19.40 38.04
CA ARG A 654 -39.03 -19.53 38.99
C ARG A 654 -38.28 -18.23 39.18
N LEU A 655 -38.06 -17.45 38.11
CA LEU A 655 -37.27 -16.23 38.15
C LEU A 655 -38.09 -14.97 38.48
N LEU A 656 -39.42 -15.03 38.43
CA LEU A 656 -40.31 -13.89 38.69
C LEU A 656 -40.16 -13.29 40.10
N TYR A 657 -39.82 -14.12 41.09
CA TYR A 657 -39.70 -13.73 42.50
C TYR A 657 -38.26 -13.74 43.03
N GLU A 658 -37.28 -14.01 42.16
CA GLU A 658 -35.86 -14.01 42.54
C GLU A 658 -35.31 -12.57 42.48
N PRO A 659 -34.49 -12.13 43.45
CA PRO A 659 -33.89 -10.80 43.45
C PRO A 659 -33.16 -10.52 42.13
N GLY A 660 -33.60 -9.48 41.39
CA GLY A 660 -33.02 -9.12 40.10
C GLY A 660 -33.40 -10.03 38.92
N GLY A 661 -34.30 -11.01 39.11
CA GLY A 661 -34.71 -11.96 38.07
C GLY A 661 -33.62 -12.97 37.69
N VAL A 662 -32.64 -13.17 38.59
CA VAL A 662 -31.44 -13.98 38.36
C VAL A 662 -31.41 -15.12 39.38
N LYS A 663 -31.06 -16.32 38.94
CA LYS A 663 -30.81 -17.46 39.82
C LYS A 663 -29.46 -18.09 39.53
N ILE A 664 -28.69 -18.33 40.58
CA ILE A 664 -27.34 -18.90 40.50
C ILE A 664 -27.37 -20.31 41.08
N GLY A 665 -26.78 -21.27 40.37
CA GLY A 665 -26.47 -22.59 40.89
C GLY A 665 -24.97 -22.85 40.89
N LEU A 666 -24.49 -23.62 41.86
CA LEU A 666 -23.10 -24.04 41.96
C LEU A 666 -23.02 -25.54 41.67
N PHE A 667 -22.16 -25.91 40.73
CA PHE A 667 -22.04 -27.28 40.26
C PHE A 667 -20.57 -27.63 40.02
N ARG A 668 -20.24 -28.91 40.22
CA ARG A 668 -18.94 -29.45 39.79
C ARG A 668 -19.03 -29.76 38.30
N ILE A 669 -18.29 -29.00 37.50
CA ILE A 669 -18.28 -29.06 36.04
C ILE A 669 -16.87 -29.43 35.57
N LEU A 670 -16.79 -30.29 34.55
CA LEU A 670 -15.53 -30.71 33.93
C LEU A 670 -14.81 -29.53 33.27
N ASP A 671 -13.53 -29.37 33.56
CA ASP A 671 -12.62 -28.40 32.94
C ASP A 671 -11.77 -29.00 31.79
N SER A 672 -10.85 -28.22 31.22
CA SER A 672 -9.89 -28.63 30.18
C SER A 672 -8.98 -29.78 30.56
N SER A 673 -8.68 -29.92 31.85
CA SER A 673 -7.76 -30.93 32.36
C SER A 673 -8.46 -32.26 32.63
N GLY A 674 -9.78 -32.29 32.50
CA GLY A 674 -10.61 -33.46 32.77
C GLY A 674 -11.00 -33.60 34.24
N ASP A 675 -10.74 -32.58 35.07
CA ASP A 675 -11.07 -32.56 36.48
C ASP A 675 -12.41 -31.87 36.73
N TYR A 676 -13.12 -32.29 37.78
CA TYR A 676 -14.36 -31.66 38.21
C TYR A 676 -14.08 -30.53 39.18
N VAL A 677 -14.35 -29.30 38.74
CA VAL A 677 -14.12 -28.08 39.53
C VAL A 677 -15.42 -27.33 39.79
N TRP A 678 -15.48 -26.58 40.89
CA TRP A 678 -16.65 -25.79 41.24
C TRP A 678 -16.80 -24.60 40.29
N LYS A 679 -17.93 -24.55 39.58
CA LYS A 679 -18.33 -23.45 38.70
C LYS A 679 -19.68 -22.88 39.13
N SER A 680 -19.90 -21.60 38.86
CA SER A 680 -21.20 -20.95 39.02
C SER A 680 -21.93 -20.82 37.69
N VAL A 681 -23.20 -21.22 37.68
CA VAL A 681 -24.11 -21.11 36.53
C VAL A 681 -25.19 -20.11 36.88
N THR A 682 -25.19 -18.98 36.18
CA THR A 682 -26.12 -17.86 36.40
C THR A 682 -27.19 -17.87 35.31
N THR A 683 -28.46 -17.80 35.69
CA THR A 683 -29.60 -17.86 34.75
C THR A 683 -30.52 -16.66 34.85
N ARG A 684 -30.99 -16.14 33.71
CA ARG A 684 -31.94 -15.02 33.61
C ARG A 684 -32.83 -15.12 32.35
N ILE A 685 -34.04 -14.57 32.40
CA ILE A 685 -34.87 -14.38 31.19
C ILE A 685 -34.44 -13.12 30.44
N VAL A 686 -34.23 -13.26 29.13
CA VAL A 686 -33.92 -12.18 28.20
C VAL A 686 -34.87 -12.22 27.00
N ASP A 687 -35.08 -11.08 26.36
CA ASP A 687 -35.76 -10.98 25.07
C ASP A 687 -34.71 -10.75 23.99
N ILE A 688 -34.66 -11.66 23.01
CA ILE A 688 -33.74 -11.60 21.88
C ILE A 688 -34.58 -11.66 20.60
N TYR A 689 -34.59 -10.56 19.83
CA TYR A 689 -35.36 -10.41 18.58
C TYR A 689 -36.88 -10.72 18.72
N GLY A 690 -37.49 -10.41 19.87
CA GLY A 690 -38.91 -10.65 20.12
C GLY A 690 -39.23 -12.08 20.53
N ARG A 691 -38.22 -12.87 20.92
CA ARG A 691 -38.38 -14.21 21.50
C ARG A 691 -37.78 -14.24 22.89
N GLU A 692 -38.54 -14.76 23.85
CA GLU A 692 -38.06 -14.92 25.21
C GLU A 692 -37.20 -16.19 25.32
N ALA A 693 -36.03 -16.01 25.94
CA ALA A 693 -35.03 -17.06 26.12
C ALA A 693 -34.46 -17.05 27.55
N LEU A 694 -33.99 -18.21 27.99
CA LEU A 694 -33.18 -18.38 29.19
C LEU A 694 -31.70 -18.19 28.81
N LEU A 695 -31.10 -17.10 29.28
CA LEU A 695 -29.67 -16.87 29.22
C LEU A 695 -28.99 -17.62 30.37
N SER A 696 -27.90 -18.33 30.08
CA SER A 696 -27.07 -19.07 31.04
C SER A 696 -25.62 -18.66 30.90
N CYS A 697 -24.99 -18.20 31.98
CA CYS A 697 -23.58 -17.82 32.00
C CYS A 697 -22.81 -18.68 33.01
N VAL A 698 -21.71 -19.30 32.58
CA VAL A 698 -20.86 -20.15 33.41
C VAL A 698 -19.57 -19.41 33.73
N SER A 699 -19.12 -19.40 34.98
CA SER A 699 -17.86 -18.79 35.42
C SER A 699 -17.22 -19.58 36.56
N GLU A 700 -15.98 -19.27 36.92
CA GLU A 700 -15.35 -19.86 38.12
C GLU A 700 -16.12 -19.50 39.40
N ALA A 701 -16.25 -20.47 40.31
CA ALA A 701 -16.82 -20.22 41.62
C ALA A 701 -15.81 -19.43 42.49
N PRO A 702 -16.23 -18.40 43.25
CA PRO A 702 -15.32 -17.64 44.12
C PRO A 702 -14.61 -18.54 45.13
N THR A 703 -13.31 -18.32 45.35
CA THR A 703 -12.44 -19.16 46.19
C THR A 703 -12.91 -19.26 47.65
N ALA A 704 -13.53 -18.20 48.18
CA ALA A 704 -14.14 -18.20 49.51
C ALA A 704 -15.37 -19.14 49.62
N MET A 705 -16.07 -19.35 48.50
CA MET A 705 -17.25 -20.21 48.39
C MET A 705 -16.87 -21.67 48.13
N SER A 706 -15.80 -21.93 47.38
CA SER A 706 -15.30 -23.28 47.11
C SER A 706 -14.74 -23.96 48.35
N HIS A 707 -14.03 -23.22 49.23
CA HIS A 707 -13.60 -23.69 50.56
C HIS A 707 -14.79 -23.97 51.50
N TYR A 708 -15.78 -23.07 51.53
CA TYR A 708 -16.97 -23.26 52.36
C TYR A 708 -17.77 -24.51 51.95
N LEU A 709 -17.94 -24.76 50.65
CA LEU A 709 -18.66 -25.93 50.13
C LEU A 709 -17.91 -27.25 50.29
N SER A 710 -16.58 -27.24 50.25
CA SER A 710 -15.77 -28.45 50.51
C SER A 710 -15.86 -28.90 51.98
N ASP A 711 -15.99 -27.96 52.93
CA ASP A 711 -16.32 -28.28 54.33
C ASP A 711 -17.80 -28.69 54.51
N PHE A 712 -18.71 -28.17 53.67
CA PHE A 712 -20.15 -28.39 53.73
C PHE A 712 -20.62 -29.77 53.22
N ILE A 713 -19.94 -30.34 52.21
CA ILE A 713 -20.26 -31.68 51.66
C ILE A 713 -20.19 -32.77 52.75
N ASN A 714 -19.43 -32.55 53.81
CA ASN A 714 -19.33 -33.49 54.93
C ASN A 714 -20.56 -33.49 55.87
N HIS A 715 -21.45 -32.48 55.82
CA HIS A 715 -22.61 -32.38 56.72
C HIS A 715 -23.91 -32.03 55.97
N LYS A 716 -24.78 -33.02 55.79
CA LYS A 716 -26.04 -32.92 55.02
C LYS A 716 -27.11 -32.03 55.68
N LYS A 717 -27.50 -30.93 55.02
CA LYS A 717 -28.88 -30.45 54.75
C LYS A 717 -28.86 -29.03 54.14
N ILE A 718 -29.59 -28.82 53.04
CA ILE A 718 -29.57 -27.58 52.22
C ILE A 718 -30.80 -26.67 52.47
N ASP A 719 -31.87 -27.16 53.10
CA ASP A 719 -33.16 -26.46 53.06
C ASP A 719 -33.38 -25.36 54.13
N GLU A 720 -32.38 -25.00 54.95
CA GLU A 720 -32.59 -24.07 56.10
C GLU A 720 -31.51 -22.97 56.26
N ILE A 721 -30.88 -22.46 55.20
CA ILE A 721 -29.91 -21.36 55.36
C ILE A 721 -30.28 -20.13 54.54
N GLU A 722 -30.65 -19.06 55.26
CA GLU A 722 -30.63 -17.69 54.74
C GLU A 722 -29.18 -17.29 54.42
N VAL A 723 -28.92 -16.96 53.16
CA VAL A 723 -27.63 -16.43 52.71
C VAL A 723 -27.45 -15.03 53.31
N ASN A 724 -26.42 -14.85 54.15
CA ASN A 724 -26.11 -13.55 54.74
C ASN A 724 -25.65 -12.56 53.62
N PRO A 725 -26.36 -11.45 53.38
CA PRO A 725 -26.05 -10.49 52.31
C PRO A 725 -24.67 -9.82 52.43
N GLU A 726 -24.05 -9.82 53.61
CA GLU A 726 -22.72 -9.23 53.82
C GLU A 726 -21.58 -10.09 53.24
N MET A 727 -21.75 -11.40 53.04
CA MET A 727 -20.67 -12.27 52.56
C MET A 727 -20.43 -12.20 51.04
N VAL A 728 -21.36 -11.61 50.27
CA VAL A 728 -21.23 -11.44 48.80
C VAL A 728 -20.47 -10.15 48.45
N LYS A 729 -20.06 -9.35 49.45
CA LYS A 729 -19.61 -7.98 49.22
C LYS A 729 -18.15 -7.78 48.78
N ASP A 730 -17.24 -8.74 48.89
CA ASP A 730 -15.83 -8.45 48.61
C ASP A 730 -15.15 -9.43 47.64
N TYR A 731 -14.39 -8.83 46.70
CA TYR A 731 -13.29 -9.34 45.87
C TYR A 731 -13.49 -9.59 44.35
N THR A 732 -14.69 -9.90 43.84
CA THR A 732 -14.87 -10.03 42.37
C THR A 732 -15.26 -8.70 41.71
N TYR A 733 -16.25 -7.98 42.25
CA TYR A 733 -16.73 -6.72 41.65
C TYR A 733 -15.70 -5.57 41.69
N ALA A 734 -14.95 -5.43 42.78
CA ALA A 734 -13.97 -4.34 42.94
C ALA A 734 -12.79 -4.45 41.94
N ASN A 735 -12.27 -5.67 41.74
CA ASN A 735 -11.20 -5.92 40.78
C ASN A 735 -11.66 -5.72 39.32
N ILE A 736 -12.92 -6.06 39.01
CA ILE A 736 -13.51 -5.86 37.68
C ILE A 736 -13.65 -4.36 37.40
N LEU A 737 -14.16 -3.58 38.36
CA LEU A 737 -14.34 -2.13 38.19
C LEU A 737 -13.00 -1.41 38.01
N ASP A 738 -11.95 -1.85 38.70
CA ASP A 738 -10.62 -1.22 38.67
C ASP A 738 -9.83 -1.42 37.37
N GLN A 739 -10.21 -2.36 36.51
CA GLN A 739 -9.57 -2.61 35.21
C GLN A 739 -10.34 -2.01 34.02
N VAL A 740 -11.49 -1.37 34.26
CA VAL A 740 -12.31 -0.75 33.22
C VAL A 740 -11.69 0.58 32.76
N PRO A 741 -11.37 0.76 31.46
CA PRO A 741 -10.70 1.96 30.93
C PRO A 741 -11.66 3.16 30.73
N VAL A 742 -12.73 3.23 31.53
CA VAL A 742 -13.66 4.36 31.58
C VAL A 742 -13.96 4.72 33.03
N GLY A 743 -14.25 6.00 33.29
CA GLY A 743 -14.59 6.47 34.62
C GLY A 743 -16.00 6.03 35.00
N VAL A 744 -16.12 5.03 35.88
CA VAL A 744 -17.41 4.49 36.36
C VAL A 744 -17.69 5.04 37.75
N PHE A 745 -18.93 5.45 37.99
CA PHE A 745 -19.40 5.97 39.28
C PHE A 745 -20.83 5.55 39.57
N TRP A 746 -21.21 5.52 40.84
CA TRP A 746 -22.58 5.28 41.25
C TRP A 746 -22.98 6.22 42.39
N LYS A 747 -24.24 6.66 42.35
CA LYS A 747 -24.81 7.65 43.26
C LYS A 747 -26.11 7.13 43.86
N ASP A 748 -26.48 7.66 45.03
CA ASP A 748 -27.78 7.41 45.66
C ASP A 748 -28.93 8.21 45.01
N LYS A 749 -30.14 8.08 45.57
CA LYS A 749 -31.34 8.83 45.14
C LYS A 749 -31.19 10.36 45.27
N ASP A 750 -30.29 10.83 46.11
CA ASP A 750 -30.03 12.25 46.36
C ASP A 750 -28.85 12.77 45.52
N ARG A 751 -28.39 11.98 44.53
CA ARG A 751 -27.26 12.28 43.63
C ARG A 751 -25.89 12.34 44.34
N ARG A 752 -25.77 11.73 45.52
CA ARG A 752 -24.50 11.70 46.26
C ARG A 752 -23.69 10.47 45.85
N PHE A 753 -22.39 10.65 45.62
CA PHE A 753 -21.50 9.56 45.27
C PHE A 753 -21.45 8.51 46.39
N LEU A 754 -21.72 7.26 46.00
CA LEU A 754 -21.55 6.08 46.84
C LEU A 754 -20.24 5.38 46.54
N GLY A 755 -19.76 5.49 45.30
CA GLY A 755 -18.41 5.07 44.93
C GLY A 755 -18.09 5.27 43.46
N ALA A 756 -16.84 4.96 43.12
CA ALA A 756 -16.29 5.05 41.77
C ALA A 756 -15.15 4.05 41.59
N ASN A 757 -14.81 3.75 40.34
CA ASN A 757 -13.69 2.87 40.03
C ASN A 757 -12.34 3.61 39.99
N LYS A 758 -11.23 2.86 39.97
CA LYS A 758 -9.89 3.45 39.90
C LYS A 758 -9.69 4.42 38.73
N MET A 759 -10.20 4.12 37.53
CA MET A 759 -10.07 5.01 36.37
C MET A 759 -10.74 6.38 36.60
N PHE A 760 -11.92 6.40 37.23
CA PHE A 760 -12.59 7.64 37.62
C PHE A 760 -11.71 8.46 38.59
N LEU A 761 -11.14 7.79 39.59
CA LEU A 761 -10.29 8.44 40.59
C LEU A 761 -9.01 8.99 39.95
N ASP A 762 -8.33 8.17 39.14
CA ASP A 762 -7.10 8.55 38.45
C ASP A 762 -7.32 9.72 37.49
N TYR A 763 -8.45 9.73 36.76
CA TYR A 763 -8.83 10.80 35.84
C TYR A 763 -8.89 12.16 36.57
N TYR A 764 -9.63 12.23 37.68
CA TYR A 764 -9.71 13.44 38.53
C TYR A 764 -8.53 13.58 39.51
N GLY A 765 -7.53 12.69 39.47
CA GLY A 765 -6.37 12.72 40.39
C GLY A 765 -6.72 12.51 41.88
N LEU A 766 -7.83 11.84 42.18
CA LEU A 766 -8.27 11.57 43.54
C LEU A 766 -7.52 10.37 44.13
N LYS A 767 -7.18 10.44 45.42
CA LYS A 767 -6.43 9.36 46.10
C LYS A 767 -7.31 8.16 46.49
N SER A 768 -8.58 8.39 46.81
CA SER A 768 -9.53 7.35 47.18
C SER A 768 -10.97 7.83 47.00
N VAL A 769 -11.89 6.86 46.97
CA VAL A 769 -13.35 7.07 46.92
C VAL A 769 -13.84 7.92 48.11
N ASP A 770 -13.17 7.90 49.25
CA ASP A 770 -13.54 8.71 50.42
C ASP A 770 -13.54 10.22 50.13
N SER A 771 -12.80 10.65 49.12
CA SER A 771 -12.72 12.07 48.73
C SER A 771 -14.01 12.60 48.09
N ILE A 772 -14.83 11.70 47.52
CA ILE A 772 -16.08 12.01 46.81
C ILE A 772 -17.31 11.50 47.54
N LYS A 773 -17.16 10.51 48.42
CA LYS A 773 -18.29 9.84 49.07
C LYS A 773 -19.19 10.83 49.81
N GLY A 774 -20.49 10.81 49.50
CA GLY A 774 -21.50 11.70 50.09
C GLY A 774 -21.62 13.09 49.45
N LYS A 775 -20.74 13.45 48.51
CA LYS A 775 -20.78 14.71 47.75
C LYS A 775 -21.54 14.54 46.43
N ASN A 776 -22.02 15.63 45.85
CA ASN A 776 -22.56 15.67 44.48
C ASN A 776 -21.57 16.36 43.51
N ASP A 777 -21.93 16.50 42.23
CA ASP A 777 -21.04 17.11 41.24
C ASP A 777 -20.79 18.61 41.51
N GLU A 778 -21.79 19.30 42.08
CA GLU A 778 -21.73 20.71 42.45
C GLU A 778 -20.77 20.96 43.61
N ASP A 779 -20.76 20.08 44.62
CA ASP A 779 -19.81 20.06 45.73
C ASP A 779 -18.37 19.81 45.23
N MET A 780 -18.24 19.09 44.10
CA MET A 780 -16.95 18.79 43.50
C MET A 780 -16.43 19.92 42.62
N GLY A 781 -17.28 20.78 42.06
CA GLY A 781 -16.89 21.94 41.24
C GLY A 781 -16.23 21.60 39.90
N TRP A 782 -16.46 20.39 39.39
CA TRP A 782 -15.86 19.94 38.12
C TRP A 782 -16.53 20.50 36.88
N HIS A 783 -17.71 21.09 37.00
CA HIS A 783 -18.47 21.59 35.86
C HIS A 783 -18.64 23.11 35.96
N ILE A 784 -18.36 23.81 34.86
CA ILE A 784 -18.65 25.25 34.74
C ILE A 784 -20.17 25.49 34.72
N ASN A 785 -20.94 24.59 34.10
CA ASN A 785 -22.40 24.60 34.17
C ASN A 785 -22.90 23.20 34.58
N PRO A 786 -23.22 22.98 35.87
CA PRO A 786 -23.67 21.67 36.36
C PRO A 786 -25.13 21.35 36.01
N GLU A 787 -25.93 22.33 35.60
CA GLU A 787 -27.38 22.19 35.48
C GLU A 787 -27.83 21.11 34.47
N PRO A 788 -27.22 20.97 33.27
CA PRO A 788 -27.58 19.89 32.34
C PRO A 788 -27.34 18.50 32.93
N PHE A 789 -26.20 18.30 33.59
CA PHE A 789 -25.87 17.01 34.21
C PHE A 789 -26.82 16.67 35.35
N LYS A 790 -27.22 17.67 36.14
CA LYS A 790 -28.21 17.53 37.20
C LYS A 790 -29.58 17.13 36.67
N GLN A 791 -30.04 17.75 35.58
CA GLN A 791 -31.32 17.39 34.95
C GLN A 791 -31.29 15.95 34.42
N ASP A 792 -30.19 15.54 33.78
CA ASP A 792 -30.01 14.16 33.34
C ASP A 792 -30.08 13.17 34.51
N GLU A 793 -29.43 13.47 35.64
CA GLU A 793 -29.46 12.60 36.82
C GLU A 793 -30.86 12.51 37.44
N LEU A 794 -31.58 13.63 37.49
CA LEU A 794 -32.96 13.67 37.99
C LEU A 794 -33.90 12.87 37.08
N SER A 795 -33.78 12.96 35.76
CA SER A 795 -34.57 12.13 34.85
C SER A 795 -34.22 10.64 34.96
N VAL A 796 -32.96 10.30 35.21
CA VAL A 796 -32.56 8.89 35.45
C VAL A 796 -33.18 8.36 36.74
N ILE A 797 -33.09 9.11 37.84
CA ILE A 797 -33.54 8.67 39.16
C ILE A 797 -35.07 8.67 39.26
N ASN A 798 -35.72 9.75 38.83
CA ASN A 798 -37.15 9.96 39.04
C ASN A 798 -38.02 9.31 37.95
N GLU A 799 -37.55 9.33 36.69
CA GLU A 799 -38.32 8.83 35.56
C GLU A 799 -37.85 7.43 35.11
N GLY A 800 -36.74 6.92 35.65
CA GLY A 800 -36.14 5.66 35.22
C GLY A 800 -35.58 5.71 33.79
N LYS A 801 -35.39 6.92 33.25
CA LYS A 801 -34.99 7.14 31.86
C LYS A 801 -33.48 7.06 31.73
N ALA A 802 -32.98 6.05 31.03
CA ALA A 802 -31.55 5.97 30.73
C ALA A 802 -31.11 7.13 29.82
N ILE A 803 -30.01 7.79 30.21
CA ILE A 803 -29.37 8.85 29.46
C ILE A 803 -28.13 8.27 28.80
N ARG A 804 -27.98 8.49 27.50
CA ARG A 804 -26.92 7.88 26.70
C ARG A 804 -26.17 8.95 25.93
N ASN A 805 -24.84 8.92 26.07
CA ASN A 805 -23.91 9.69 25.26
C ASN A 805 -24.23 11.20 25.22
N VAL A 806 -24.51 11.80 26.38
CA VAL A 806 -24.68 13.24 26.49
C VAL A 806 -23.30 13.88 26.61
N HIS A 807 -23.02 14.81 25.71
CA HIS A 807 -21.77 15.55 25.69
C HIS A 807 -21.84 16.66 26.75
N GLY A 808 -20.73 16.87 27.45
CA GLY A 808 -20.59 18.02 28.32
C GLY A 808 -19.13 18.31 28.66
N GLU A 809 -18.92 19.37 29.41
CA GLU A 809 -17.59 19.88 29.73
C GLU A 809 -17.28 19.66 31.22
N CYS A 810 -16.05 19.29 31.54
CA CYS A 810 -15.54 19.27 32.91
C CYS A 810 -14.12 19.83 33.03
N ILE A 811 -13.75 20.24 34.23
CA ILE A 811 -12.42 20.75 34.58
C ILE A 811 -11.64 19.61 35.23
N VAL A 812 -10.50 19.28 34.62
CA VAL A 812 -9.63 18.20 35.09
C VAL A 812 -8.21 18.73 35.16
N ARG A 813 -7.64 18.79 36.37
CA ARG A 813 -6.26 19.23 36.63
C ARG A 813 -5.91 20.58 35.98
N GLY A 814 -6.85 21.52 36.01
CA GLY A 814 -6.63 22.86 35.46
C GLY A 814 -6.94 23.03 33.97
N GLU A 815 -7.42 21.98 33.29
CA GLU A 815 -7.74 22.00 31.87
C GLU A 815 -9.23 21.69 31.62
N LEU A 816 -9.83 22.38 30.66
CA LEU A 816 -11.18 22.09 30.20
C LEU A 816 -11.15 20.83 29.31
N ARG A 817 -11.97 19.84 29.65
CA ARG A 817 -12.09 18.55 28.96
C ARG A 817 -13.53 18.34 28.50
N ASN A 818 -13.67 17.79 27.30
CA ASN A 818 -14.97 17.36 26.79
C ASN A 818 -15.16 15.90 27.17
N ILE A 819 -16.32 15.59 27.74
CA ILE A 819 -16.70 14.24 28.15
C ILE A 819 -18.00 13.82 27.48
N ALA A 820 -18.11 12.53 27.17
CA ALA A 820 -19.38 11.88 26.86
C ALA A 820 -19.82 11.04 28.06
N ALA A 821 -20.95 11.39 28.66
CA ALA A 821 -21.49 10.73 29.85
C ALA A 821 -22.76 9.92 29.52
N SER A 822 -22.85 8.72 30.09
CA SER A 822 -24.06 7.89 30.07
C SER A 822 -24.44 7.50 31.49
N LYS A 823 -25.74 7.48 31.77
CA LYS A 823 -26.31 7.25 33.10
C LYS A 823 -27.53 6.35 32.99
N GLN A 824 -27.64 5.36 33.88
CA GLN A 824 -28.79 4.46 33.94
C GLN A 824 -29.29 4.31 35.37
N PRO A 825 -30.60 4.05 35.57
CA PRO A 825 -31.14 3.88 36.91
C PRO A 825 -30.53 2.63 37.54
N LEU A 826 -30.02 2.77 38.76
CA LEU A 826 -29.58 1.65 39.57
C LEU A 826 -30.81 1.11 40.29
N VAL A 827 -31.39 0.01 39.79
CA VAL A 827 -32.61 -0.58 40.36
C VAL A 827 -32.26 -1.74 41.29
N ILE A 828 -32.67 -1.66 42.54
CA ILE A 828 -32.51 -2.72 43.55
C ILE A 828 -33.91 -3.13 44.00
N ASN A 829 -34.22 -4.43 43.90
CA ASN A 829 -35.53 -4.99 44.28
C ASN A 829 -36.75 -4.35 43.58
N GLY A 830 -36.58 -3.89 42.33
CA GLY A 830 -37.64 -3.27 41.54
C GLY A 830 -37.86 -1.78 41.83
N GLU A 831 -37.11 -1.19 42.76
CA GLU A 831 -37.11 0.25 43.03
C GLU A 831 -35.80 0.90 42.59
N THR A 832 -35.86 2.09 41.99
CA THR A 832 -34.65 2.87 41.66
C THR A 832 -33.94 3.27 42.93
N ALA A 833 -32.81 2.64 43.27
CA ALA A 833 -31.98 2.92 44.43
C ALA A 833 -30.99 4.09 44.21
N GLY A 834 -30.80 4.52 42.97
CA GLY A 834 -29.90 5.60 42.60
C GLY A 834 -29.58 5.55 41.11
N LEU A 835 -28.35 5.91 40.74
CA LEU A 835 -27.89 5.80 39.35
C LEU A 835 -26.49 5.19 39.25
N LEU A 836 -26.25 4.52 38.14
CA LEU A 836 -24.94 4.05 37.70
C LEU A 836 -24.58 4.83 36.44
N GLY A 837 -23.42 5.49 36.46
CA GLY A 837 -22.94 6.31 35.37
C GLY A 837 -21.53 5.94 34.95
N PHE A 838 -21.21 6.23 33.70
CA PHE A 838 -19.83 6.24 33.23
C PHE A 838 -19.59 7.41 32.30
N PHE A 839 -18.34 7.86 32.21
CA PHE A 839 -17.94 8.88 31.26
C PHE A 839 -16.63 8.51 30.56
N MET A 840 -16.45 9.09 29.39
CA MET A 840 -15.23 9.00 28.59
C MET A 840 -14.74 10.40 28.25
N ASP A 841 -13.43 10.61 28.29
CA ASP A 841 -12.81 11.82 27.73
C ASP A 841 -12.87 11.73 26.20
N ILE A 842 -13.49 12.72 25.57
CA ILE A 842 -13.64 12.85 24.11
C ILE A 842 -12.93 14.11 23.60
N THR A 843 -12.11 14.75 24.43
CA THR A 843 -11.49 16.04 24.13
C THR A 843 -10.68 15.96 22.83
N ASP A 844 -9.94 14.85 22.61
CA ASP A 844 -9.10 14.69 21.41
C ASP A 844 -9.91 14.31 20.15
N ASN A 845 -11.04 13.62 20.31
CA ASN A 845 -11.93 13.22 19.21
C ASN A 845 -12.76 14.39 18.67
N GLU A 846 -13.13 15.37 19.52
CA GLU A 846 -13.76 16.61 19.04
C GLU A 846 -12.74 17.61 18.49
N LYS A 847 -11.51 17.61 19.02
CA LYS A 847 -10.37 18.38 18.52
C LYS A 847 -9.99 18.05 17.07
N GLU A 848 -10.01 16.77 16.67
CA GLU A 848 -9.73 16.36 15.28
C GLU A 848 -10.80 16.84 14.28
N LYS A 849 -12.05 17.01 14.72
CA LYS A 849 -13.12 17.63 13.90
C LYS A 849 -13.02 19.16 13.83
N ALA A 850 -12.36 19.80 14.80
CA ALA A 850 -12.23 21.25 14.91
C ALA A 850 -10.76 21.71 14.85
N ASN A 851 -10.06 21.38 13.75
CA ASN A 851 -8.67 21.78 13.50
C ASN A 851 -8.42 23.32 13.47
N LEU A 852 -9.44 24.16 13.65
CA LEU A 852 -9.33 25.63 13.72
C LEU A 852 -9.37 26.20 15.16
N GLU A 853 -9.83 25.44 16.18
CA GLU A 853 -10.05 25.98 17.53
C GLU A 853 -8.82 25.89 18.45
N ILE A 854 -7.99 24.85 18.32
CA ILE A 854 -6.81 24.59 19.18
C ILE A 854 -5.78 25.73 19.08
N LEU A 855 -5.55 26.24 17.86
CA LEU A 855 -4.68 27.40 17.60
C LEU A 855 -5.30 28.73 18.08
N SER A 856 -6.58 28.74 18.45
CA SER A 856 -7.29 29.96 18.87
C SER A 856 -7.40 30.14 20.39
N THR A 857 -7.30 29.06 21.19
CA THR A 857 -7.61 29.07 22.65
C THR A 857 -6.44 28.73 23.58
N THR A 858 -5.32 28.22 23.07
CA THR A 858 -4.13 27.91 23.88
C THR A 858 -2.96 28.87 23.61
N ASP A 859 -2.10 29.09 24.60
CA ASP A 859 -0.87 29.89 24.47
C ASP A 859 0.28 28.99 24.01
N GLU A 860 0.84 29.25 22.83
CA GLU A 860 1.87 28.41 22.19
C GLU A 860 3.16 28.27 23.00
N LEU A 861 3.48 29.26 23.84
CA LEU A 861 4.72 29.25 24.62
C LEU A 861 4.59 28.43 25.91
N THR A 862 3.47 28.58 26.62
CA THR A 862 3.31 28.12 28.00
C THR A 862 2.37 26.93 28.16
N GLY A 863 1.56 26.64 27.13
CA GLY A 863 0.60 25.53 27.10
C GLY A 863 -0.60 25.69 28.05
N VAL A 864 -0.79 26.88 28.65
CA VAL A 864 -2.04 27.24 29.34
C VAL A 864 -3.02 27.90 28.36
N LEU A 865 -4.25 28.20 28.80
CA LEU A 865 -5.23 28.88 27.95
C LEU A 865 -4.77 30.32 27.63
N ASN A 866 -5.11 30.83 26.45
CA ASN A 866 -4.74 32.19 26.05
C ASN A 866 -5.81 33.23 26.42
N ARG A 867 -5.52 34.51 26.15
CA ARG A 867 -6.45 35.61 26.39
C ARG A 867 -7.81 35.45 25.72
N ARG A 868 -7.89 34.87 24.51
CA ARG A 868 -9.17 34.68 23.83
C ARG A 868 -10.04 33.65 24.56
N ALA A 869 -9.44 32.56 25.01
CA ALA A 869 -10.13 31.57 25.84
C ALA A 869 -10.59 32.18 27.17
N PHE A 870 -9.77 33.04 27.77
CA PHE A 870 -10.14 33.77 28.98
C PHE A 870 -11.44 34.57 28.77
N GLU A 871 -11.53 35.36 27.69
CA GLU A 871 -12.71 36.21 27.43
C GLU A 871 -14.01 35.41 27.32
N VAL A 872 -13.96 34.23 26.69
CA VAL A 872 -15.11 33.34 26.53
C VAL A 872 -15.47 32.63 27.83
N ILE A 873 -14.47 32.15 28.58
CA ILE A 873 -14.71 31.31 29.75
C ILE A 873 -15.18 32.13 30.96
N ILE A 874 -14.69 33.35 31.18
CA ILE A 874 -15.19 34.18 32.29
C ILE A 874 -16.69 34.48 32.13
N ASP A 875 -17.18 34.64 30.90
CA ASP A 875 -18.60 34.88 30.66
C ASP A 875 -19.44 33.66 31.09
N LYS A 876 -18.93 32.43 30.88
CA LYS A 876 -19.57 31.19 31.40
C LYS A 876 -19.63 31.17 32.93
N TYR A 877 -18.59 31.62 33.63
CA TYR A 877 -18.58 31.72 35.10
C TYR A 877 -19.59 32.76 35.61
N ILE A 878 -19.74 33.88 34.90
CA ILE A 878 -20.73 34.91 35.22
C ILE A 878 -22.15 34.38 35.03
N GLU A 879 -22.40 33.66 33.94
CA GLU A 879 -23.69 32.99 33.69
C GLU A 879 -24.02 31.97 34.79
N GLN A 880 -23.03 31.21 35.25
CA GLN A 880 -23.19 30.29 36.36
C GLN A 880 -23.56 31.02 37.67
N TYR A 881 -22.81 32.07 38.03
CA TYR A 881 -23.14 32.90 39.21
C TYR A 881 -24.57 33.47 39.14
N ASN A 882 -24.99 33.88 37.95
CA ASN A 882 -26.36 34.36 37.73
C ASN A 882 -27.41 33.27 37.96
N THR A 883 -27.07 32.02 37.63
CA THR A 883 -27.92 30.83 37.72
C THR A 883 -28.02 30.27 39.14
N ASP A 884 -26.90 29.95 39.80
CA ASP A 884 -26.87 29.18 41.06
C ASP A 884 -26.20 29.92 42.23
N LYS A 885 -25.69 31.14 42.00
CA LYS A 885 -24.96 31.97 42.97
C LYS A 885 -23.63 31.36 43.44
N THR A 886 -23.07 30.41 42.71
CA THR A 886 -21.70 29.94 42.90
C THR A 886 -20.73 31.07 42.57
N ASP A 887 -20.04 31.58 43.59
CA ASP A 887 -19.08 32.67 43.43
C ASP A 887 -17.72 32.15 42.91
N PHE A 888 -16.98 33.03 42.28
CA PHE A 888 -15.65 32.73 41.74
C PHE A 888 -14.70 33.91 41.92
N VAL A 889 -13.41 33.61 41.95
CA VAL A 889 -12.35 34.62 42.03
C VAL A 889 -11.53 34.69 40.76
N LEU A 890 -11.05 35.90 40.47
CA LEU A 890 -10.06 36.20 39.47
C LEU A 890 -8.75 36.54 40.18
N MET A 891 -7.76 35.67 40.01
CA MET A 891 -6.40 35.90 40.50
C MET A 891 -5.51 36.31 39.32
N ILE A 892 -4.95 37.51 39.34
CA ILE A 892 -4.00 37.99 38.33
C ILE A 892 -2.60 37.94 38.92
N PHE A 893 -1.64 37.44 38.13
CA PHE A 893 -0.25 37.28 38.49
C PHE A 893 0.67 37.95 37.49
N ASP A 894 1.71 38.62 37.98
CA ASP A 894 2.76 39.23 37.16
C ASP A 894 4.14 38.82 37.71
N VAL A 895 5.08 38.54 36.80
CA VAL A 895 6.44 38.16 37.17
C VAL A 895 7.27 39.41 37.51
N ASP A 896 7.67 39.52 38.77
CA ASP A 896 8.39 40.69 39.25
C ASP A 896 9.71 40.89 38.51
N ARG A 897 9.89 42.10 37.95
CA ARG A 897 11.09 42.52 37.21
C ARG A 897 11.39 41.64 35.97
N PHE A 898 10.37 41.05 35.34
CA PHE A 898 10.55 40.23 34.14
C PHE A 898 11.33 40.93 33.01
N LYS A 899 11.10 42.24 32.81
CA LYS A 899 11.89 43.04 31.86
C LYS A 899 13.39 42.98 32.14
N HIS A 900 13.82 43.04 33.41
CA HIS A 900 15.23 42.91 33.78
C HIS A 900 15.78 41.51 33.48
N VAL A 901 14.94 40.47 33.61
CA VAL A 901 15.32 39.11 33.23
C VAL A 901 15.57 39.03 31.73
N ASN A 902 14.66 39.58 30.91
CA ASN A 902 14.84 39.65 29.46
C ASN A 902 16.06 40.48 29.04
N ASP A 903 16.25 41.64 29.67
CA ASP A 903 17.36 42.54 29.34
C ASP A 903 18.72 41.93 29.74
N HIS A 904 18.77 41.10 30.78
CA HIS A 904 20.02 40.49 31.28
C HIS A 904 20.36 39.14 30.64
N TYR A 905 19.37 38.24 30.51
CA TYR A 905 19.57 36.86 30.05
C TYR A 905 19.06 36.62 28.61
N GLY A 906 18.40 37.60 28.00
CA GLY A 906 17.79 37.50 26.68
C GLY A 906 16.35 36.95 26.72
N HIS A 907 15.60 37.25 25.66
CA HIS A 907 14.19 36.87 25.54
C HIS A 907 13.97 35.35 25.57
N GLY A 908 14.88 34.55 25.00
CA GLY A 908 14.78 33.09 25.04
C GLY A 908 14.90 32.51 26.47
N PHE A 909 15.63 33.18 27.36
CA PHE A 909 15.67 32.80 28.78
C PHE A 909 14.41 33.26 29.51
N GLY A 910 13.86 34.42 29.15
CA GLY A 910 12.54 34.86 29.60
C GLY A 910 11.43 33.87 29.26
N ASP A 911 11.47 33.29 28.07
CA ASP A 911 10.55 32.24 27.66
C ASP A 911 10.63 30.98 28.55
N LEU A 912 11.84 30.58 28.96
CA LEU A 912 12.04 29.49 29.92
C LEU A 912 11.49 29.84 31.31
N VAL A 913 11.62 31.09 31.73
CA VAL A 913 11.02 31.60 32.97
C VAL A 913 9.49 31.52 32.92
N LEU A 914 8.88 31.95 31.81
CA LEU A 914 7.43 31.87 31.62
C LEU A 914 6.93 30.42 31.61
N LYS A 915 7.66 29.49 30.99
CA LYS A 915 7.36 28.05 31.05
C LYS A 915 7.48 27.46 32.46
N ALA A 916 8.46 27.90 33.25
CA ALA A 916 8.62 27.46 34.63
C ALA A 916 7.50 28.00 35.54
N VAL A 917 7.10 29.25 35.33
CA VAL A 917 5.95 29.87 36.01
C VAL A 917 4.66 29.16 35.63
N SER A 918 4.41 28.92 34.33
CA SER A 918 3.19 28.23 33.88
C SER A 918 3.07 26.82 34.44
N LYS A 919 4.19 26.09 34.57
CA LYS A 919 4.22 24.79 35.25
C LYS A 919 3.79 24.91 36.71
N CYS A 920 4.29 25.91 37.43
CA CYS A 920 3.88 26.14 38.82
C CYS A 920 2.40 26.52 38.92
N VAL A 921 1.87 27.32 37.98
CA VAL A 921 0.46 27.67 37.91
C VAL A 921 -0.38 26.40 37.76
N LYS A 922 -0.07 25.57 36.75
CA LYS A 922 -0.79 24.30 36.48
C LYS A 922 -0.79 23.35 37.69
N GLU A 923 0.32 23.27 38.42
CA GLU A 923 0.43 22.40 39.60
C GLU A 923 -0.33 22.91 40.84
N VAL A 924 -0.73 24.19 40.86
CA VAL A 924 -1.50 24.78 41.96
C VAL A 924 -2.99 24.89 41.60
N THR A 925 -3.32 24.99 40.31
CA THR A 925 -4.70 24.91 39.83
C THR A 925 -5.18 23.45 39.78
N TYR A 926 -6.07 23.06 40.70
CA TYR A 926 -6.73 21.74 40.71
C TYR A 926 -8.13 21.80 40.05
N ASN A 927 -8.88 20.69 40.05
CA ASN A 927 -10.12 20.40 39.28
C ASN A 927 -11.28 21.45 39.29
N ASN A 928 -11.13 22.63 39.88
CA ASN A 928 -12.13 23.70 39.95
C ASN A 928 -11.55 25.08 39.55
N SER A 929 -10.40 25.07 38.87
CA SER A 929 -9.70 26.29 38.46
C SER A 929 -9.19 26.17 37.04
N LEU A 930 -9.15 27.28 36.31
CA LEU A 930 -8.59 27.34 34.96
C LEU A 930 -7.50 28.41 34.92
N ALA A 931 -6.38 28.07 34.30
CA ALA A 931 -5.21 28.93 34.18
C ALA A 931 -5.08 29.52 32.77
N PHE A 932 -4.77 30.81 32.71
CA PHE A 932 -4.66 31.59 31.49
C PHE A 932 -3.36 32.39 31.47
N ARG A 933 -2.81 32.61 30.27
CA ARG A 933 -1.83 33.66 30.00
C ARG A 933 -2.50 34.78 29.21
N ILE A 934 -2.59 35.96 29.82
CA ILE A 934 -3.30 37.11 29.26
C ILE A 934 -2.40 37.89 28.31
N GLY A 935 -1.10 37.95 28.59
CA GLY A 935 -0.09 38.52 27.71
C GLY A 935 1.22 38.81 28.43
N GLY A 936 2.35 38.82 27.72
CA GLY A 936 3.65 39.10 28.32
C GLY A 936 3.98 38.13 29.47
N ASP A 937 4.16 38.68 30.66
CA ASP A 937 4.39 38.01 31.94
C ASP A 937 3.16 37.93 32.85
N GLU A 938 1.98 38.27 32.32
CA GLU A 938 0.71 38.28 33.03
C GLU A 938 -0.06 36.96 32.87
N PHE A 939 -0.40 36.34 34.00
CA PHE A 939 -1.22 35.14 34.09
C PHE A 939 -2.50 35.42 34.87
N ALA A 940 -3.57 34.70 34.55
CA ALA A 940 -4.82 34.76 35.29
C ALA A 940 -5.28 33.36 35.70
N ILE A 941 -5.94 33.24 36.86
CA ILE A 941 -6.63 32.04 37.30
C ILE A 941 -8.07 32.41 37.62
N LEU A 942 -9.01 31.67 37.04
CA LEU A 942 -10.41 31.65 37.48
C LEU A 942 -10.60 30.45 38.40
N HIS A 943 -11.17 30.65 39.58
CA HIS A 943 -11.35 29.59 40.57
C HIS A 943 -12.71 29.72 41.28
N GLN A 944 -13.50 28.64 41.27
CA GLN A 944 -14.68 28.53 42.12
C GLN A 944 -14.24 28.15 43.54
N PHE A 945 -14.75 28.86 44.54
CA PHE A 945 -14.35 28.67 45.94
C PHE A 945 -15.57 28.57 46.84
N GLN A 946 -15.44 27.84 47.95
CA GLN A 946 -16.48 27.73 48.98
C GLN A 946 -16.16 28.58 50.22
N CYS A 947 -14.87 28.81 50.51
CA CYS A 947 -14.43 29.64 51.63
C CYS A 947 -13.20 30.50 51.29
N LYS A 948 -12.94 31.56 52.06
CA LYS A 948 -11.83 32.49 51.78
C LYS A 948 -10.46 31.87 52.05
N GLU A 949 -10.39 30.90 52.94
CA GLU A 949 -9.18 30.19 53.31
C GLU A 949 -8.60 29.39 52.12
N GLU A 950 -9.44 28.91 51.20
CA GLU A 950 -9.02 28.23 49.96
C GLU A 950 -8.20 29.16 49.07
N ILE A 951 -8.65 30.41 48.92
CA ILE A 951 -8.00 31.42 48.08
C ILE A 951 -6.62 31.80 48.63
N GLU A 952 -6.52 31.98 49.95
CA GLU A 952 -5.25 32.29 50.62
C GLU A 952 -4.26 31.12 50.49
N SER A 953 -4.74 29.88 50.64
CA SER A 953 -3.91 28.68 50.49
C SER A 953 -3.32 28.56 49.08
N ILE A 954 -4.13 28.73 48.04
CA ILE A 954 -3.69 28.71 46.63
C ILE A 954 -2.61 29.77 46.39
N THR A 955 -2.85 30.99 46.89
CA THR A 955 -1.94 32.11 46.72
C THR A 955 -0.60 31.89 47.44
N GLN A 956 -0.62 31.33 48.65
CA GLN A 956 0.59 31.01 49.42
C GLN A 956 1.38 29.85 48.80
N GLU A 957 0.69 28.80 48.35
CA GLU A 957 1.32 27.65 47.71
C GLU A 957 2.01 28.06 46.41
N PHE A 958 1.34 28.87 45.58
CA PHE A 958 1.89 29.40 44.34
C PHE A 958 3.16 30.22 44.58
N ASN A 959 3.11 31.19 45.50
CA ASN A 959 4.28 31.98 45.88
C ASN A 959 5.43 31.11 46.41
N SER A 960 5.11 30.10 47.23
CA SER A 960 6.09 29.15 47.76
C SER A 960 6.78 28.36 46.64
N LYS A 961 6.02 27.78 45.70
CA LYS A 961 6.56 27.01 44.57
C LYS A 961 7.44 27.87 43.66
N ILE A 962 7.01 29.08 43.32
CA ILE A 962 7.81 29.99 42.50
C ILE A 962 9.10 30.40 43.20
N SER A 963 9.05 30.70 44.50
CA SER A 963 10.24 31.07 45.26
C SER A 963 11.29 29.95 45.38
N ARG A 964 10.88 28.70 45.17
CA ARG A 964 11.75 27.51 45.15
C ARG A 964 12.47 27.31 43.82
N ILE A 965 12.06 28.00 42.74
CA ILE A 965 12.81 28.01 41.50
C ILE A 965 14.11 28.78 41.74
N LYS A 966 15.21 28.04 41.94
CA LYS A 966 16.55 28.61 42.17
C LYS A 966 17.42 28.62 40.92
N ARG A 967 17.11 27.78 39.93
CA ARG A 967 17.87 27.65 38.69
C ARG A 967 16.95 27.34 37.51
N ILE A 968 17.27 27.90 36.35
CA ILE A 968 16.68 27.55 35.05
C ILE A 968 17.85 27.45 34.07
N ASP A 969 17.90 26.37 33.28
CA ASP A 969 18.98 26.09 32.33
C ASP A 969 20.40 26.29 32.90
N ASN A 970 20.62 25.72 34.09
CA ASN A 970 21.85 25.86 34.88
C ASN A 970 22.21 27.29 35.36
N GLU A 971 21.45 28.33 35.02
CA GLU A 971 21.67 29.68 35.53
C GLU A 971 20.94 29.91 36.88
N PRO A 972 21.58 30.52 37.90
CA PRO A 972 20.91 30.86 39.14
C PRO A 972 19.95 32.03 38.92
N ILE A 973 18.69 31.85 39.32
CA ILE A 973 17.67 32.89 39.22
C ILE A 973 16.83 32.94 40.50
N LYS A 974 16.35 34.15 40.83
CA LYS A 974 15.38 34.38 41.89
C LYS A 974 14.13 35.02 41.28
N ILE A 975 13.07 34.22 41.16
CA ILE A 975 11.79 34.67 40.62
C ILE A 975 10.87 35.01 41.79
N LYS A 976 10.13 36.10 41.65
CA LYS A 976 9.00 36.46 42.51
C LYS A 976 7.83 36.81 41.61
N VAL A 977 6.63 36.68 42.15
CA VAL A 977 5.39 37.09 41.49
C VAL A 977 4.60 38.00 42.40
N SER A 978 3.92 38.95 41.79
CA SER A 978 2.91 39.77 42.45
C SER A 978 1.53 39.24 42.10
N VAL A 979 0.60 39.25 43.07
CA VAL A 979 -0.72 38.64 42.93
C VAL A 979 -1.81 39.59 43.39
N GLY A 980 -2.86 39.70 42.58
CA GLY A 980 -4.08 40.43 42.92
C GLY A 980 -5.28 39.51 42.80
N VAL A 981 -6.12 39.50 43.83
CA VAL A 981 -7.30 38.62 43.90
C VAL A 981 -8.55 39.47 44.09
N SER A 982 -9.60 39.22 43.32
CA SER A 982 -10.94 39.74 43.59
C SER A 982 -12.00 38.65 43.37
N ALA A 983 -13.02 38.64 44.22
CA ALA A 983 -14.20 37.81 44.00
C ALA A 983 -15.21 38.55 43.11
N TYR A 984 -15.99 37.81 42.33
CA TYR A 984 -16.96 38.42 41.43
C TYR A 984 -18.04 39.18 42.21
N THR A 985 -18.41 38.70 43.39
CA THR A 985 -19.32 39.42 44.31
C THR A 985 -18.84 40.79 44.77
N GLU A 986 -17.54 41.10 44.68
CA GLU A 986 -17.00 42.42 45.05
C GLU A 986 -17.22 43.50 43.98
N SER A 987 -17.35 43.09 42.71
CA SER A 987 -17.52 44.00 41.58
C SER A 987 -18.89 43.88 40.91
N MET A 988 -19.45 42.66 40.85
CA MET A 988 -20.64 42.26 40.10
C MET A 988 -20.60 42.69 38.63
N ASP A 989 -19.39 42.87 38.10
CA ASP A 989 -19.08 43.32 36.76
C ASP A 989 -17.67 42.85 36.37
N LYS A 990 -17.53 42.34 35.14
CA LYS A 990 -16.30 41.73 34.61
C LYS A 990 -15.14 42.73 34.52
N GLU A 991 -15.39 43.92 33.96
CA GLU A 991 -14.35 44.95 33.79
C GLU A 991 -13.86 45.44 35.14
N ARG A 992 -14.79 45.70 36.06
CA ARG A 992 -14.48 46.15 37.41
C ARG A 992 -13.80 45.06 38.26
N MET A 993 -14.10 43.78 38.02
CA MET A 993 -13.39 42.66 38.65
C MET A 993 -11.91 42.67 38.24
N TYR A 994 -11.66 42.84 36.94
CA TYR A 994 -10.32 42.97 36.40
C TYR A 994 -9.56 44.16 36.98
N GLU A 995 -10.15 45.35 36.95
CA GLU A 995 -9.55 46.56 37.51
C GLU A 995 -9.20 46.40 38.99
N LEU A 996 -10.07 45.72 39.76
CA LEU A 996 -9.85 45.48 41.17
C LEU A 996 -8.72 44.47 41.42
N SER A 997 -8.66 43.38 40.65
CA SER A 997 -7.56 42.41 40.71
C SER A 997 -6.23 43.03 40.28
N ASP A 998 -6.19 43.78 39.18
CA ASP A 998 -4.98 44.44 38.69
C ASP A 998 -4.45 45.49 39.70
N LYS A 999 -5.36 46.30 40.26
CA LYS A 999 -5.00 47.26 41.32
C LYS A 999 -4.37 46.56 42.53
N ARG A 1000 -4.97 45.47 43.01
CA ARG A 1000 -4.46 44.69 44.16
C ARG A 1000 -3.11 44.05 43.85
N MET A 1001 -2.93 43.55 42.62
CA MET A 1001 -1.64 43.02 42.16
C MET A 1001 -0.56 44.11 42.15
N TYR A 1002 -0.89 45.32 41.69
CA TYR A 1002 0.03 46.44 41.69
C TYR A 1002 0.41 46.89 43.13
N GLU A 1003 -0.55 46.90 44.05
CA GLU A 1003 -0.30 47.17 45.48
C GLU A 1003 0.65 46.12 46.09
N ASP A 1004 0.44 44.84 45.80
CA ASP A 1004 1.35 43.76 46.21
C ASP A 1004 2.75 43.93 45.60
N LYS A 1005 2.84 44.31 44.32
CA LYS A 1005 4.10 44.60 43.60
C LYS A 1005 4.88 45.76 44.21
N LEU A 1006 4.18 46.78 44.71
CA LEU A 1006 4.81 47.88 45.44
C LEU A 1006 5.29 47.47 46.83
N SER A 1007 4.57 46.58 47.52
CA SER A 1007 4.97 46.08 48.84
C SER A 1007 6.23 45.19 48.81
N LYS A 1008 6.51 44.57 47.65
CA LYS A 1008 7.63 43.65 47.42
C LYS A 1008 8.90 44.30 46.83
N LYS A 1009 8.82 45.58 46.46
CA LYS A 1009 9.98 46.42 46.05
C LYS A 1009 10.92 46.67 47.22
#